data_AF-A0A937XTB4-F1
#
_entry.id   AF-A0A937XTB4-F1
#
_cell.length_a   1.000
_cell.length_b   1.000
_cell.length_c   1.000
_cell.angle_alpha   90.00
_cell.angle_beta   90.00
_cell.angle_gamma   90.00
#
_symmetry.space_group_name_H-M   'P 1'
#
loop_
_entity.id
_entity.type
_entity.pdbx_description
1 polymer ?
#
loop_
_entity_poly.entity_id
_entity_poly.type
_entity_poly.pdbx_seq_one_letter_code
_entity_poly.pdbx_strand_id
1 'polypeptide(L)'
;MQHLPARLAALLILALGAQAAWAQAPAAAPAPKPAAAAPKGPTTIDAEKIDGISELEVSARGKVELKRDDVNVFSDFLRYNQESGRIEAEGGVRLERGPERYFGPRLRYDPGSGTGVFEQPSFIINRDQTARGGAERLEFLGRNRLLLHRAHYTSCAPGKEGWRIEAGELELDYDAGQGKARDMRLRFLDTTIFALPFASFPLENRRKSGFLTPYYSQSTRRGLELGVPFYWNIAPEYDLTLTPVHMSKLGEQLKSRLRYLDRDYTGQARLEYMAEDREPRPRRSGFSLQHQHRLTPNLNGRLDLNKVSDNLYFVDFASQVGTVSQATLQREGVLNYNRLWRDVQLHLGGRVQRFQTLQDPLAPIVAPYDRLPQISFGAARYGLGGLFDLSVPGEYVRFAHPTRVEGSRLSFNPTVAVPVLAPGYFLTPKVGLRTANYDLSRTAAGQPSRQTVSIPWLSADTGLIFEREARLFGDKLTQTLEPRAYYLWVPYRGQDQIPLFDTALADFNYSSLFSENRFAGGDRFGDTNQVTLALTSRMLNNAGQELFRATIGQRHYSRNERVALNDATPLRSVDSSDIIASLGGRFLRDWSFDGTVRYAARENRTERYGAQLRYSPEIAKVLNASYRFNRDLLRQVDLSGQWPVLPGWYAIGRHNYSFRDNRMLEGLGGLEYNGGCWVFRAAFLRLRAASQTTATTLFFQLELNGLGRVGTDETLSLLKRQVPGYAVTNPGSAALVPPSLRPRLPFEQVF
;
A
#
# COMPACT_ATOMS: atom_id res chain seq x y z
N MET A 1 -11.83 -48.45 -20.30
CA MET A 1 -10.49 -48.56 -19.68
C MET A 1 -9.95 -47.14 -19.53
N GLN A 2 -10.37 -46.39 -18.51
CA GLN A 2 -9.92 -46.44 -17.10
C GLN A 2 -8.49 -45.91 -16.89
N HIS A 3 -8.49 -44.66 -16.42
CA HIS A 3 -7.64 -44.05 -15.38
C HIS A 3 -6.11 -43.89 -15.58
N LEU A 4 -5.69 -42.65 -15.28
CA LEU A 4 -4.33 -42.07 -15.18
C LEU A 4 -3.65 -41.78 -16.54
N PRO A 5 -3.07 -40.56 -16.76
CA PRO A 5 -2.32 -39.79 -15.77
C PRO A 5 -2.55 -38.26 -15.85
N ALA A 6 -3.41 -37.70 -14.98
CA ALA A 6 -3.48 -36.25 -14.76
C ALA A 6 -2.70 -35.80 -13.50
N ARG A 7 -2.15 -36.75 -12.73
CA ARG A 7 -1.39 -36.47 -11.50
C ARG A 7 0.12 -36.31 -11.70
N LEU A 8 0.67 -36.69 -12.86
CA LEU A 8 2.11 -36.61 -13.14
C LEU A 8 2.56 -35.28 -13.78
N ALA A 9 1.68 -34.56 -14.46
CA ALA A 9 2.03 -33.27 -15.07
C ALA A 9 2.19 -32.13 -14.04
N ALA A 10 1.52 -32.22 -12.89
CA ALA A 10 1.66 -31.23 -11.81
C ALA A 10 2.96 -31.43 -10.99
N LEU A 11 3.55 -32.63 -11.00
CA LEU A 11 4.80 -32.94 -10.31
C LEU A 11 6.04 -32.58 -11.14
N LEU A 12 5.94 -32.59 -12.48
CA LEU A 12 7.07 -32.28 -13.37
C LEU A 12 7.40 -30.78 -13.49
N ILE A 13 6.46 -29.88 -13.17
CA ILE A 13 6.74 -28.43 -13.11
C ILE A 13 7.42 -28.03 -11.79
N LEU A 14 7.31 -28.87 -10.75
CA LEU A 14 8.09 -28.74 -9.51
C LEU A 14 9.49 -29.36 -9.60
N ALA A 15 9.75 -30.24 -10.57
CA ALA A 15 11.01 -30.99 -10.67
C ALA A 15 12.08 -30.35 -11.58
N LEU A 16 11.74 -29.34 -12.40
CA LEU A 16 12.69 -28.70 -13.33
C LEU A 16 13.41 -27.45 -12.77
N GLY A 17 13.22 -27.13 -11.50
CA GLY A 17 13.98 -26.09 -10.78
C GLY A 17 15.07 -26.61 -9.83
N ALA A 18 15.19 -27.92 -9.66
CA ALA A 18 16.12 -28.54 -8.71
C ALA A 18 17.28 -29.23 -9.45
N GLN A 19 18.10 -28.46 -10.17
CA GLN A 19 19.47 -28.91 -10.38
C GLN A 19 20.24 -28.67 -9.09
N ALA A 20 20.68 -29.79 -8.52
CA ALA A 20 21.40 -29.88 -7.27
C ALA A 20 22.66 -29.00 -7.30
N ALA A 21 22.58 -27.82 -6.68
CA ALA A 21 23.71 -27.34 -5.91
C ALA A 21 23.77 -28.24 -4.67
N TRP A 22 24.80 -29.07 -4.57
CA TRP A 22 25.21 -29.62 -3.28
C TRP A 22 25.57 -28.44 -2.39
N ALA A 23 24.58 -27.88 -1.70
CA ALA A 23 24.80 -27.01 -0.59
C ALA A 23 25.44 -27.87 0.49
N GLN A 24 26.75 -27.70 0.65
CA GLN A 24 27.39 -27.93 1.95
C GLN A 24 26.42 -27.38 2.99
N ALA A 25 26.04 -28.21 3.96
CA ALA A 25 25.28 -27.77 5.11
C ALA A 25 25.88 -26.42 5.55
N PRO A 26 25.09 -25.33 5.66
CA PRO A 26 25.64 -24.10 6.19
C PRO A 26 26.26 -24.49 7.52
N ALA A 27 27.58 -24.35 7.61
CA ALA A 27 28.29 -24.54 8.86
C ALA A 27 27.50 -23.76 9.89
N ALA A 28 26.96 -24.48 10.89
CA ALA A 28 26.22 -23.87 11.98
C ALA A 28 27.02 -22.63 12.37
N ALA A 29 26.41 -21.44 12.25
CA ALA A 29 27.05 -20.22 12.67
C ALA A 29 27.65 -20.53 14.05
N PRO A 30 28.98 -20.34 14.25
CA PRO A 30 29.58 -20.68 15.53
C PRO A 30 28.73 -20.00 16.59
N ALA A 31 28.21 -20.80 17.53
CA ALA A 31 27.42 -20.29 18.64
C ALA A 31 28.13 -19.01 19.11
N PRO A 32 27.42 -17.88 19.27
CA PRO A 32 28.05 -16.65 19.71
C PRO A 32 28.89 -17.02 20.91
N LYS A 33 30.21 -16.81 20.80
CA LYS A 33 31.16 -17.03 21.88
C LYS A 33 30.48 -16.45 23.12
N PRO A 34 30.30 -17.20 24.22
CA PRO A 34 29.67 -16.65 25.41
C PRO A 34 30.37 -15.33 25.67
N ALA A 35 29.60 -14.24 25.67
CA ALA A 35 30.15 -12.92 25.89
C ALA A 35 31.02 -13.05 27.15
N ALA A 36 32.31 -12.70 27.00
CA ALA A 36 33.24 -12.75 28.12
C ALA A 36 32.54 -12.08 29.30
N ALA A 37 32.45 -12.80 30.43
CA ALA A 37 31.75 -12.31 31.61
C ALA A 37 32.16 -10.86 31.84
N ALA A 38 31.17 -9.96 31.78
CA ALA A 38 31.41 -8.55 32.08
C ALA A 38 32.17 -8.49 33.42
N PRO A 39 33.21 -7.65 33.54
CA PRO A 39 33.96 -7.52 34.79
C PRO A 39 32.95 -7.27 35.92
N LYS A 40 33.01 -8.07 36.99
CA LYS A 40 32.11 -7.97 38.15
C LYS A 40 32.18 -6.53 38.67
N GLY A 41 31.12 -5.74 38.45
CA GLY A 41 31.02 -4.43 39.06
C GLY A 41 31.01 -4.56 40.58
N PRO A 42 31.43 -3.52 41.33
CA PRO A 42 31.30 -3.53 42.78
C PRO A 42 29.83 -3.73 43.16
N THR A 43 29.57 -4.56 44.16
CA THR A 43 28.24 -4.67 44.78
C THR A 43 28.14 -3.61 45.85
N THR A 44 27.20 -2.68 45.71
CA THR A 44 26.94 -1.64 46.70
C THR A 44 25.63 -1.94 47.42
N ILE A 45 25.64 -1.88 48.75
CA ILE A 45 24.46 -2.05 49.60
C ILE A 45 24.32 -0.79 50.45
N ASP A 46 23.19 -0.11 50.33
CA ASP A 46 22.79 1.03 51.16
C ASP A 46 21.56 0.64 51.98
N ALA A 47 21.53 0.96 53.26
CA ALA A 47 20.44 0.64 54.19
C ALA A 47 20.57 1.43 55.50
N GLU A 48 19.48 1.53 56.25
CA GLU A 48 19.47 2.15 57.58
C GLU A 48 20.31 1.36 58.60
N LYS A 49 20.33 0.03 58.48
CA LYS A 49 21.14 -0.86 59.31
C LYS A 49 21.76 -1.98 58.48
N ILE A 50 23.06 -2.20 58.63
CA ILE A 50 23.79 -3.30 58.02
C ILE A 50 24.51 -4.07 59.13
N ASP A 51 24.18 -5.35 59.28
CA ASP A 51 24.81 -6.29 60.21
C ASP A 51 25.35 -7.48 59.41
N GLY A 52 26.50 -8.06 59.77
CA GLY A 52 27.02 -9.20 59.04
C GLY A 52 28.40 -9.67 59.47
N ILE A 53 28.83 -10.79 58.92
CA ILE A 53 30.18 -11.33 59.06
C ILE A 53 30.89 -11.10 57.72
N SER A 54 31.99 -10.35 57.75
CA SER A 54 32.81 -10.06 56.57
C SER A 54 33.17 -11.36 55.85
N GLU A 55 33.11 -11.36 54.51
CA GLU A 55 33.37 -12.52 53.64
C GLU A 55 32.36 -13.69 53.72
N LEU A 56 31.32 -13.61 54.56
CA LEU A 56 30.32 -14.69 54.69
C LEU A 56 28.90 -14.22 54.30
N GLU A 57 28.34 -13.31 55.09
CA GLU A 57 26.94 -12.90 54.96
C GLU A 57 26.73 -11.47 55.45
N VAL A 58 25.95 -10.70 54.69
CA VAL A 58 25.53 -9.34 55.00
C VAL A 58 24.01 -9.29 55.07
N SER A 59 23.46 -8.83 56.19
CA SER A 59 22.04 -8.57 56.37
C SER A 59 21.81 -7.06 56.48
N ALA A 60 20.94 -6.53 55.64
CA ALA A 60 20.59 -5.11 55.59
C ALA A 60 19.09 -4.93 55.91
N ARG A 61 18.74 -3.87 56.65
CA ARG A 61 17.38 -3.56 57.07
C ARG A 61 17.08 -2.07 56.92
N GLY A 62 15.85 -1.75 56.51
CA GLY A 62 15.33 -0.40 56.37
C GLY A 62 15.79 0.26 55.06
N LYS A 63 14.85 0.46 54.13
CA LYS A 63 15.06 1.07 52.80
C LYS A 63 16.32 0.56 52.10
N VAL A 64 16.45 -0.77 52.03
CA VAL A 64 17.64 -1.38 51.45
C VAL A 64 17.66 -1.14 49.95
N GLU A 65 18.81 -0.70 49.43
CA GLU A 65 19.13 -0.65 48.01
C GLU A 65 20.42 -1.45 47.76
N LEU A 66 20.31 -2.54 47.02
CA LEU A 66 21.45 -3.29 46.50
C LEU A 66 21.58 -3.01 45.01
N LYS A 67 22.77 -2.60 44.59
CA LYS A 67 23.11 -2.39 43.18
C LYS A 67 24.32 -3.22 42.78
N ARG A 68 24.17 -3.96 41.69
CA ARG A 68 25.23 -4.78 41.09
C ARG A 68 25.01 -4.91 39.59
N ASP A 69 25.99 -4.50 38.81
CA ASP A 69 25.94 -4.51 37.34
C ASP A 69 24.70 -3.75 36.80
N ASP A 70 23.79 -4.42 36.09
CA ASP A 70 22.52 -3.89 35.55
C ASP A 70 21.30 -4.21 36.44
N VAL A 71 21.54 -4.70 37.66
CA VAL A 71 20.51 -5.15 38.61
C VAL A 71 20.47 -4.24 39.84
N ASN A 72 19.29 -3.69 40.12
CA ASN A 72 18.99 -3.01 41.38
C ASN A 72 17.90 -3.78 42.13
N VAL A 73 18.09 -3.99 43.43
CA VAL A 73 17.11 -4.62 44.32
C VAL A 73 16.81 -3.65 45.46
N PHE A 74 15.53 -3.33 45.63
CA PHE A 74 15.04 -2.52 46.74
C PHE A 74 14.14 -3.37 47.63
N SER A 75 14.28 -3.29 48.95
CA SER A 75 13.45 -4.03 49.91
C SER A 75 13.53 -3.48 51.34
N ASP A 76 12.66 -3.96 52.23
CA ASP A 76 12.73 -3.65 53.66
C ASP A 76 13.83 -4.46 54.38
N PHE A 77 14.04 -5.70 53.92
CA PHE A 77 15.07 -6.62 54.40
C PHE A 77 15.80 -7.25 53.22
N LEU A 78 17.12 -7.37 53.32
CA LEU A 78 17.94 -8.04 52.33
C LEU A 78 19.05 -8.83 53.02
N ARG A 79 19.23 -10.08 52.62
CA ARG A 79 20.35 -10.93 53.01
C ARG A 79 21.18 -11.27 51.78
N TYR A 80 22.45 -10.94 51.82
CA TYR A 80 23.42 -11.19 50.76
C TYR A 80 24.50 -12.14 51.26
N ASN A 81 24.54 -13.34 50.71
CA ASN A 81 25.57 -14.33 51.00
C ASN A 81 26.75 -14.09 50.02
N GLN A 82 27.91 -13.70 50.54
CA GLN A 82 29.05 -13.28 49.71
C GLN A 82 29.72 -14.46 49.00
N GLU A 83 29.72 -15.65 49.61
CA GLU A 83 30.30 -16.88 49.06
C GLU A 83 29.54 -17.37 47.83
N SER A 84 28.21 -17.48 47.94
CA SER A 84 27.34 -17.95 46.86
C SER A 84 26.88 -16.84 45.90
N GLY A 85 27.02 -15.56 46.30
CA GLY A 85 26.50 -14.42 45.56
C GLY A 85 24.96 -14.29 45.59
N ARG A 86 24.28 -15.07 46.43
CA ARG A 86 22.81 -15.12 46.49
C ARG A 86 22.23 -13.99 47.34
N ILE A 87 21.18 -13.36 46.81
CA ILE A 87 20.36 -12.34 47.45
C ILE A 87 19.04 -12.97 47.86
N GLU A 88 18.62 -12.71 49.09
CA GLU A 88 17.27 -12.96 49.58
C GLU A 88 16.69 -11.65 50.09
N ALA A 89 15.62 -11.18 49.47
CA ALA A 89 14.97 -9.92 49.80
C ALA A 89 13.52 -10.16 50.21
N GLU A 90 13.08 -9.48 51.26
CA GLU A 90 11.72 -9.54 51.78
C GLU A 90 11.19 -8.14 52.12
N GLY A 91 9.87 -7.96 52.03
CA GLY A 91 9.19 -6.70 52.35
C GLY A 91 9.28 -5.69 51.20
N GLY A 92 8.21 -5.61 50.41
CA GLY A 92 8.08 -4.62 49.33
C GLY A 92 9.18 -4.69 48.26
N VAL A 93 9.59 -5.90 47.85
CA VAL A 93 10.74 -6.07 46.96
C VAL A 93 10.46 -5.49 45.58
N ARG A 94 11.37 -4.65 45.09
CA ARG A 94 11.41 -4.15 43.71
C ARG A 94 12.75 -4.54 43.08
N LEU A 95 12.70 -5.35 42.04
CA LEU A 95 13.85 -5.72 41.22
C LEU A 95 13.79 -4.93 39.90
N GLU A 96 14.85 -4.20 39.60
CA GLU A 96 15.03 -3.53 38.32
C GLU A 96 16.17 -4.19 37.55
N ARG A 97 15.90 -4.55 36.30
CA ARG A 97 16.87 -5.20 35.43
C ARG A 97 16.76 -4.63 34.03
N GLY A 98 17.70 -3.77 33.67
CA GLY A 98 17.62 -2.99 32.42
C GLY A 98 16.28 -2.24 32.32
N PRO A 99 15.46 -2.45 31.27
CA PRO A 99 14.16 -1.79 31.12
C PRO A 99 13.00 -2.49 31.85
N GLU A 100 13.26 -3.62 32.51
CA GLU A 100 12.24 -4.45 33.16
C GLU A 100 12.19 -4.17 34.67
N ARG A 101 10.97 -4.18 35.22
CA ARG A 101 10.73 -3.97 36.65
C ARG A 101 9.81 -5.06 37.17
N TYR A 102 10.18 -5.65 38.30
CA TYR A 102 9.43 -6.71 38.98
C TYR A 102 9.18 -6.29 40.43
N PHE A 103 8.00 -6.59 40.95
CA PHE A 103 7.57 -6.20 42.30
C PHE A 103 6.90 -7.37 42.99
N GLY A 104 7.17 -7.59 44.28
CA GLY A 104 6.50 -8.64 45.05
C GLY A 104 7.01 -8.76 46.49
N PRO A 105 6.45 -9.68 47.27
CA PRO A 105 6.77 -9.83 48.69
C PRO A 105 8.15 -10.43 48.97
N ARG A 106 8.62 -11.38 48.14
CA ARG A 106 9.86 -12.13 48.37
C ARG A 106 10.60 -12.47 47.09
N LEU A 107 11.91 -12.26 47.11
CA LEU A 107 12.83 -12.57 46.01
C LEU A 107 14.01 -13.39 46.51
N ARG A 108 14.35 -14.46 45.80
CA ARG A 108 15.63 -15.16 45.93
C ARG A 108 16.33 -15.09 44.58
N TYR A 109 17.44 -14.38 44.48
CA TYR A 109 18.09 -14.09 43.20
C TYR A 109 19.61 -14.18 43.30
N ASP A 110 20.24 -14.78 42.32
CA ASP A 110 21.69 -14.75 42.13
C ASP A 110 22.01 -13.88 40.91
N PRO A 111 22.56 -12.66 41.11
CA PRO A 111 22.96 -11.77 40.01
C PRO A 111 24.06 -12.35 39.12
N GLY A 112 24.90 -13.24 39.64
CA GLY A 112 26.00 -13.86 38.90
C GLY A 112 25.48 -14.76 37.78
N SER A 113 24.66 -15.74 38.14
CA SER A 113 24.01 -16.64 37.17
C SER A 113 22.77 -16.03 36.50
N GLY A 114 22.19 -15.00 37.09
CA GLY A 114 20.90 -14.43 36.69
C GLY A 114 19.72 -15.36 36.98
N THR A 115 19.87 -16.30 37.91
CA THR A 115 18.82 -17.28 38.27
C THR A 115 18.16 -16.92 39.59
N GLY A 116 16.92 -17.37 39.79
CA GLY A 116 16.19 -17.03 41.01
C GLY A 116 14.70 -17.34 40.95
N VAL A 117 14.02 -17.06 42.06
CA VAL A 117 12.58 -17.20 42.20
C VAL A 117 12.00 -15.93 42.81
N PHE A 118 10.94 -15.41 42.21
CA PHE A 118 10.13 -14.32 42.74
C PHE A 118 8.73 -14.88 43.06
N GLU A 119 8.30 -14.75 44.31
CA GLU A 119 6.95 -15.16 44.74
C GLU A 119 5.95 -14.03 44.48
N GLN A 120 4.78 -14.38 43.92
CA GLN A 120 3.69 -13.46 43.58
C GLN A 120 4.12 -12.15 42.87
N PRO A 121 4.97 -12.21 41.83
CA PRO A 121 5.47 -11.00 41.21
C PRO A 121 4.39 -10.34 40.35
N SER A 122 4.38 -9.01 40.38
CA SER A 122 3.87 -8.18 39.29
C SER A 122 5.05 -7.62 38.51
N PHE A 123 4.89 -7.41 37.20
CA PHE A 123 5.97 -6.98 36.34
C PHE A 123 5.53 -5.92 35.32
N ILE A 124 6.49 -5.09 34.93
CA ILE A 124 6.38 -4.12 33.84
C ILE A 124 7.58 -4.35 32.92
N ILE A 125 7.29 -4.63 31.65
CA ILE A 125 8.27 -4.86 30.60
C ILE A 125 8.18 -3.69 29.62
N ASN A 126 9.21 -2.86 29.53
CA ASN A 126 9.29 -1.73 28.61
C ASN A 126 10.25 -2.03 27.45
N ARG A 127 9.78 -2.78 26.45
CA ARG A 127 10.54 -3.05 25.22
C ARG A 127 9.85 -2.35 24.03
N ASP A 128 9.63 -3.05 22.92
CA ASP A 128 8.92 -2.52 21.73
C ASP A 128 7.52 -1.98 22.06
N GLN A 129 6.86 -2.57 23.06
CA GLN A 129 5.65 -2.04 23.69
C GLN A 129 5.74 -2.23 25.19
N THR A 130 5.20 -1.27 25.94
CA THR A 130 5.02 -1.42 27.38
C THR A 130 3.94 -2.47 27.65
N ALA A 131 4.31 -3.50 28.41
CA ALA A 131 3.38 -4.51 28.87
C ALA A 131 3.50 -4.69 30.38
N ARG A 132 2.41 -5.13 31.00
CA ARG A 132 2.36 -5.46 32.43
C ARG A 132 1.74 -6.83 32.63
N GLY A 133 1.98 -7.38 33.81
CA GLY A 133 1.37 -8.63 34.19
C GLY A 133 1.74 -9.03 35.60
N GLY A 134 1.41 -10.27 35.93
CA GLY A 134 1.82 -10.89 37.17
C GLY A 134 1.73 -12.40 37.09
N ALA A 135 2.26 -13.08 38.09
CA ALA A 135 2.25 -14.52 38.20
C ALA A 135 2.15 -14.93 39.66
N GLU A 136 1.84 -16.19 39.93
CA GLU A 136 1.96 -16.71 41.30
C GLU A 136 3.41 -17.01 41.66
N ARG A 137 4.21 -17.40 40.67
CA ARG A 137 5.64 -17.68 40.81
C ARG A 137 6.36 -17.40 39.49
N LEU A 138 7.45 -16.64 39.55
CA LEU A 138 8.37 -16.40 38.43
C LEU A 138 9.70 -17.06 38.77
N GLU A 139 10.22 -17.86 37.84
CA GLU A 139 11.55 -18.43 37.92
C GLU A 139 12.42 -17.78 36.85
N PHE A 140 13.52 -17.18 37.28
CA PHE A 140 14.60 -16.76 36.41
C PHE A 140 15.47 -17.99 36.15
N LEU A 141 15.44 -18.51 34.92
CA LEU A 141 16.25 -19.65 34.49
C LEU A 141 17.62 -19.21 33.93
N GLY A 142 17.90 -17.91 34.00
CA GLY A 142 19.11 -17.25 33.56
C GLY A 142 18.78 -15.81 33.14
N ARG A 143 19.76 -15.11 32.57
CA ARG A 143 19.57 -13.72 32.13
C ARG A 143 18.42 -13.59 31.11
N ASN A 144 18.30 -14.45 30.11
CA ASN A 144 17.31 -14.22 29.04
C ASN A 144 16.16 -15.22 29.03
N ARG A 145 15.95 -15.98 30.11
CA ARG A 145 14.94 -17.03 30.20
C ARG A 145 14.11 -16.93 31.48
N LEU A 146 12.80 -16.86 31.31
CA LEU A 146 11.82 -16.72 32.38
C LEU A 146 10.77 -17.83 32.28
N LEU A 147 10.37 -18.38 33.43
CA LEU A 147 9.25 -19.31 33.54
C LEU A 147 8.24 -18.76 34.55
N LEU A 148 7.02 -18.47 34.10
CA LEU A 148 5.96 -17.92 34.92
C LEU A 148 4.86 -18.96 35.12
N HIS A 149 4.48 -19.20 36.37
CA HIS A 149 3.39 -20.09 36.76
C HIS A 149 2.13 -19.29 37.07
N ARG A 150 1.01 -19.68 36.48
CA ARG A 150 -0.29 -18.97 36.58
C ARG A 150 -0.14 -17.49 36.27
N ALA A 151 0.41 -17.21 35.09
CA ALA A 151 0.75 -15.87 34.64
C ALA A 151 -0.45 -15.18 33.99
N HIS A 152 -0.50 -13.86 34.13
CA HIS A 152 -1.35 -13.00 33.32
C HIS A 152 -0.56 -11.86 32.68
N TYR A 153 -0.98 -11.44 31.49
CA TYR A 153 -0.27 -10.46 30.66
C TYR A 153 -1.25 -9.52 29.95
N THR A 154 -0.95 -8.22 29.90
CA THR A 154 -1.72 -7.21 29.15
C THR A 154 -0.86 -6.01 28.74
N SER A 155 -1.17 -5.42 27.58
CA SER A 155 -0.62 -4.11 27.16
C SER A 155 -1.47 -2.92 27.64
N CYS A 156 -2.56 -3.18 28.36
CA CYS A 156 -3.44 -2.13 28.86
C CYS A 156 -2.83 -1.36 30.03
N ALA A 157 -3.06 -0.04 30.05
CA ALA A 157 -2.66 0.82 31.16
C ALA A 157 -3.29 0.36 32.50
N PRO A 158 -2.66 0.66 33.66
CA PRO A 158 -3.25 0.37 34.97
C PRO A 158 -4.67 0.93 35.13
N GLY A 159 -5.55 0.19 35.79
CA GLY A 159 -6.96 0.57 35.98
C GLY A 159 -7.87 0.36 34.76
N LYS A 160 -7.33 -0.08 33.61
CA LYS A 160 -8.09 -0.48 32.43
C LYS A 160 -7.72 -1.91 32.05
N GLU A 161 -8.66 -2.85 32.19
CA GLU A 161 -8.45 -4.27 31.82
C GLU A 161 -9.30 -4.63 30.60
N GLY A 162 -9.02 -4.01 29.46
CA GLY A 162 -9.77 -4.29 28.23
C GLY A 162 -9.57 -5.71 27.70
N TRP A 163 -8.35 -6.23 27.85
CA TRP A 163 -8.01 -7.61 27.54
C TRP A 163 -6.82 -8.07 28.37
N ARG A 164 -6.72 -9.38 28.60
CA ARG A 164 -5.54 -10.03 29.20
C ARG A 164 -5.41 -11.46 28.72
N ILE A 165 -4.18 -11.94 28.66
CA ILE A 165 -3.89 -13.37 28.50
C ILE A 165 -3.69 -13.94 29.90
N GLU A 166 -4.28 -15.10 30.16
CA GLU A 166 -4.01 -15.95 31.32
C GLU A 166 -3.36 -17.24 30.82
N ALA A 167 -2.31 -17.72 31.46
CA ALA A 167 -1.65 -18.97 31.10
C ALA A 167 -1.29 -19.76 32.36
N GLY A 168 -1.49 -21.08 32.34
CA GLY A 168 -1.07 -21.95 33.44
C GLY A 168 0.45 -21.95 33.59
N GLU A 169 1.16 -21.95 32.47
CA GLU A 169 2.62 -21.86 32.39
C GLU A 169 2.99 -20.97 31.20
N LEU A 170 3.93 -20.04 31.40
CA LEU A 170 4.43 -19.14 30.37
C LEU A 170 5.97 -19.11 30.42
N GLU A 171 6.61 -19.67 29.39
CA GLU A 171 8.05 -19.67 29.19
C GLU A 171 8.40 -18.55 28.20
N LEU A 172 9.28 -17.64 28.59
CA LEU A 172 9.81 -16.58 27.74
C LEU A 172 11.31 -16.81 27.55
N ASP A 173 11.73 -17.16 26.34
CA ASP A 173 13.12 -17.35 25.97
C ASP A 173 13.54 -16.28 24.96
N TYR A 174 14.21 -15.25 25.45
CA TYR A 174 14.68 -14.13 24.63
C TYR A 174 15.93 -14.48 23.81
N ASP A 175 16.71 -15.49 24.20
CA ASP A 175 17.84 -15.97 23.39
C ASP A 175 17.29 -16.65 22.12
N ALA A 176 16.31 -17.53 22.28
CA ALA A 176 15.57 -18.15 21.18
C ALA A 176 14.61 -17.17 20.47
N GLY A 177 14.21 -16.08 21.13
CA GLY A 177 13.19 -15.15 20.66
C GLY A 177 11.80 -15.80 20.58
N GLN A 178 11.48 -16.67 21.53
CA GLN A 178 10.28 -17.49 21.53
C GLN A 178 9.58 -17.48 22.90
N GLY A 179 8.27 -17.26 22.87
CA GLY A 179 7.37 -17.53 23.98
C GLY A 179 6.64 -18.85 23.79
N LYS A 180 6.46 -19.62 24.88
CA LYS A 180 5.57 -20.79 24.93
C LYS A 180 4.59 -20.60 26.08
N ALA A 181 3.31 -20.84 25.81
CA ALA A 181 2.27 -20.78 26.82
C ALA A 181 1.50 -22.12 26.84
N ARG A 182 1.23 -22.65 28.03
CA ARG A 182 0.33 -23.78 28.25
C ARG A 182 -0.95 -23.29 28.92
N ASP A 183 -2.07 -23.92 28.55
CA ASP A 183 -3.40 -23.57 29.04
C ASP A 183 -3.70 -22.08 28.89
N MET A 184 -3.36 -21.52 27.72
CA MET A 184 -3.51 -20.12 27.41
C MET A 184 -4.98 -19.78 27.19
N ARG A 185 -5.47 -18.73 27.85
CA ARG A 185 -6.80 -18.15 27.69
C ARG A 185 -6.67 -16.67 27.40
N LEU A 186 -7.20 -16.23 26.27
CA LEU A 186 -7.35 -14.82 25.96
C LEU A 186 -8.71 -14.36 26.48
N ARG A 187 -8.69 -13.49 27.49
CA ARG A 187 -9.87 -12.83 28.03
C ARG A 187 -9.99 -11.45 27.42
N PHE A 188 -11.16 -11.17 26.85
CA PHE A 188 -11.57 -9.85 26.43
C PHE A 188 -12.67 -9.41 27.38
N LEU A 189 -12.43 -8.32 28.10
CA LEU A 189 -13.18 -7.96 29.30
C LEU A 189 -13.25 -9.19 30.23
N ASP A 190 -14.45 -9.54 30.72
CA ASP A 190 -14.64 -10.67 31.62
C ASP A 190 -14.80 -12.02 30.91
N THR A 191 -14.81 -12.07 29.58
CA THR A 191 -15.12 -13.27 28.80
C THR A 191 -13.89 -13.87 28.13
N THR A 192 -13.71 -15.19 28.23
CA THR A 192 -12.69 -15.91 27.46
C THR A 192 -13.15 -16.06 26.01
N ILE A 193 -12.49 -15.37 25.09
CA ILE A 193 -12.83 -15.40 23.65
C ILE A 193 -12.02 -16.45 22.88
N PHE A 194 -10.92 -16.92 23.46
CA PHE A 194 -10.05 -17.90 22.82
C PHE A 194 -9.26 -18.67 23.89
N ALA A 195 -9.10 -19.97 23.71
CA ALA A 195 -8.30 -20.82 24.59
C ALA A 195 -7.50 -21.85 23.77
N LEU A 196 -6.25 -22.08 24.14
CA LEU A 196 -5.38 -23.09 23.55
C LEU A 196 -4.67 -23.89 24.63
N PRO A 197 -4.57 -25.22 24.49
CA PRO A 197 -3.80 -26.05 25.42
C PRO A 197 -2.29 -25.74 25.33
N PHE A 198 -1.82 -25.36 24.15
CA PHE A 198 -0.44 -24.94 23.92
C PHE A 198 -0.40 -23.88 22.81
N ALA A 199 0.34 -22.80 23.06
CA ALA A 199 0.58 -21.73 22.10
C ALA A 199 2.06 -21.39 22.09
N SER A 200 2.58 -21.02 20.92
CA SER A 200 3.94 -20.51 20.83
C SER A 200 4.02 -19.34 19.87
N PHE A 201 4.63 -18.25 20.34
CA PHE A 201 4.65 -16.96 19.67
C PHE A 201 6.08 -16.43 19.59
N PRO A 202 6.40 -15.57 18.61
CA PRO A 202 7.69 -14.90 18.58
C PRO A 202 7.75 -13.85 19.70
N LEU A 203 8.91 -13.71 20.32
CA LEU A 203 9.26 -12.54 21.12
C LEU A 203 10.00 -11.56 20.19
N GLU A 204 9.70 -10.27 20.31
CA GLU A 204 10.22 -9.21 19.43
C GLU A 204 9.79 -9.40 17.95
N ASN A 205 10.34 -8.60 17.04
CA ASN A 205 9.97 -8.62 15.61
C ASN A 205 10.57 -9.82 14.81
N ARG A 206 10.70 -11.00 15.44
CA ARG A 206 11.21 -12.20 14.75
C ARG A 206 10.10 -12.94 14.01
N ARG A 207 10.41 -13.42 12.79
CA ARG A 207 9.47 -14.20 11.96
C ARG A 207 9.38 -15.65 12.46
N LYS A 208 8.16 -16.17 12.59
CA LYS A 208 7.92 -17.53 13.08
C LYS A 208 6.73 -18.19 12.39
N SER A 209 6.89 -19.45 12.04
CA SER A 209 5.82 -20.29 11.50
C SER A 209 4.73 -20.58 12.55
N GLY A 210 3.47 -20.54 12.14
CA GLY A 210 2.34 -20.82 13.02
C GLY A 210 1.00 -20.36 12.45
N PHE A 211 -0.06 -20.64 13.19
CA PHE A 211 -1.38 -20.10 12.87
C PHE A 211 -1.41 -18.60 13.13
N LEU A 212 -1.89 -17.87 12.14
CA LEU A 212 -2.28 -16.48 12.29
C LEU A 212 -3.72 -16.42 12.80
N THR A 213 -4.14 -15.25 13.26
CA THR A 213 -5.49 -15.06 13.77
C THR A 213 -6.52 -15.38 12.67
N PRO A 214 -7.52 -16.24 12.96
CA PRO A 214 -8.57 -16.53 11.99
C PRO A 214 -9.40 -15.28 11.70
N TYR A 215 -9.93 -15.20 10.49
CA TYR A 215 -10.83 -14.13 10.08
C TYR A 215 -12.21 -14.65 9.74
N TYR A 216 -13.19 -13.77 9.93
CA TYR A 216 -14.58 -14.00 9.58
C TYR A 216 -15.10 -12.83 8.74
N SER A 217 -15.98 -13.11 7.78
CA SER A 217 -16.62 -12.15 6.89
C SER A 217 -18.02 -12.64 6.53
N GLN A 218 -18.98 -11.74 6.33
CA GLN A 218 -20.31 -12.12 5.87
C GLN A 218 -20.68 -11.31 4.63
N SER A 219 -21.10 -12.01 3.56
CA SER A 219 -21.58 -11.33 2.35
C SER A 219 -22.81 -12.00 1.76
N THR A 220 -23.59 -11.24 0.98
CA THR A 220 -24.77 -11.77 0.29
C THR A 220 -24.44 -12.89 -0.71
N ARG A 221 -23.24 -12.86 -1.30
CA ARG A 221 -22.73 -13.85 -2.28
C ARG A 221 -22.10 -15.08 -1.63
N ARG A 222 -21.12 -14.88 -0.74
CA ARG A 222 -20.36 -15.99 -0.13
C ARG A 222 -21.04 -16.58 1.11
N GLY A 223 -21.99 -15.87 1.69
CA GLY A 223 -22.57 -16.22 2.99
C GLY A 223 -21.58 -15.95 4.12
N LEU A 224 -21.55 -16.85 5.10
CA LEU A 224 -20.58 -16.87 6.20
C LEU A 224 -19.23 -17.35 5.65
N GLU A 225 -18.18 -16.52 5.73
CA GLU A 225 -16.81 -16.85 5.32
C GLU A 225 -15.92 -16.96 6.57
N LEU A 226 -15.28 -18.11 6.78
CA LEU A 226 -14.32 -18.35 7.87
C LEU A 226 -12.99 -18.79 7.27
N GLY A 227 -11.93 -18.01 7.50
CA GLY A 227 -10.57 -18.31 7.02
C GLY A 227 -9.60 -18.51 8.17
N VAL A 228 -8.76 -19.55 8.08
CA VAL A 228 -7.74 -19.87 9.11
C VAL A 228 -6.34 -19.84 8.46
N PRO A 229 -5.63 -18.70 8.51
CA PRO A 229 -4.33 -18.59 7.87
C PRO A 229 -3.21 -19.29 8.67
N PHE A 230 -2.44 -20.15 8.01
CA PHE A 230 -1.21 -20.73 8.51
C PHE A 230 -0.02 -20.08 7.81
N TYR A 231 0.84 -19.42 8.57
CA TYR A 231 2.08 -18.81 8.09
C TYR A 231 3.24 -19.78 8.25
N TRP A 232 3.97 -20.02 7.17
CA TRP A 232 5.17 -20.83 7.15
C TRP A 232 6.35 -19.94 6.74
N ASN A 233 7.21 -19.65 7.72
CA ASN A 233 8.52 -19.05 7.49
C ASN A 233 9.47 -20.15 6.99
N ILE A 234 9.67 -20.24 5.68
CA ILE A 234 10.49 -21.29 5.05
C ILE A 234 11.97 -20.92 5.22
N ALA A 235 12.31 -19.66 4.96
CA ALA A 235 13.62 -19.05 5.15
C ALA A 235 13.44 -17.53 5.34
N PRO A 236 14.45 -16.77 5.82
CA PRO A 236 14.34 -15.31 5.98
C PRO A 236 13.82 -14.56 4.74
N GLU A 237 14.19 -15.06 3.55
CA GLU A 237 13.85 -14.58 2.23
C GLU A 237 12.55 -15.16 1.63
N TYR A 238 12.00 -16.26 2.18
CA TYR A 238 10.84 -16.98 1.63
C TYR A 238 9.78 -17.26 2.69
N ASP A 239 8.53 -16.86 2.42
CA ASP A 239 7.40 -17.29 3.23
C ASP A 239 6.18 -17.70 2.43
N LEU A 240 5.40 -18.62 3.01
CA LEU A 240 4.17 -19.13 2.44
C LEU A 240 3.06 -18.95 3.47
N THR A 241 1.94 -18.35 3.07
CA THR A 241 0.69 -18.34 3.83
C THR A 241 -0.31 -19.25 3.16
N LEU A 242 -0.77 -20.30 3.85
CA LEU A 242 -1.85 -21.19 3.39
C LEU A 242 -3.11 -20.86 4.20
N THR A 243 -4.21 -20.59 3.53
CA THR A 243 -5.46 -20.18 4.18
C THR A 243 -6.60 -21.03 3.64
N PRO A 244 -6.97 -22.13 4.32
CA PRO A 244 -8.28 -22.74 4.15
C PRO A 244 -9.38 -21.73 4.48
N VAL A 245 -10.38 -21.65 3.62
CA VAL A 245 -11.52 -20.75 3.72
C VAL A 245 -12.80 -21.54 3.48
N HIS A 246 -13.66 -21.55 4.48
CA HIS A 246 -15.01 -22.08 4.38
C HIS A 246 -15.99 -20.96 4.03
N MET A 247 -16.79 -21.13 2.98
CA MET A 247 -17.87 -20.22 2.60
C MET A 247 -19.20 -20.96 2.60
N SER A 248 -20.16 -20.51 3.42
CA SER A 248 -21.43 -21.24 3.60
C SER A 248 -22.27 -21.38 2.33
N LYS A 249 -22.13 -20.46 1.36
CA LYS A 249 -22.86 -20.52 0.08
C LYS A 249 -22.07 -21.13 -1.07
N LEU A 250 -20.75 -20.90 -1.14
CA LEU A 250 -19.93 -21.37 -2.27
C LEU A 250 -19.23 -22.71 -1.98
N GLY A 251 -18.72 -22.93 -0.76
CA GLY A 251 -17.97 -24.13 -0.39
C GLY A 251 -16.55 -23.84 0.12
N GLU A 252 -15.63 -24.79 -0.08
CA GLU A 252 -14.27 -24.74 0.44
C GLU A 252 -13.29 -24.16 -0.57
N GLN A 253 -12.46 -23.22 -0.14
CA GLN A 253 -11.40 -22.63 -0.94
C GLN A 253 -10.07 -22.72 -0.19
N LEU A 254 -8.98 -22.97 -0.91
CA LEU A 254 -7.62 -22.83 -0.40
C LEU A 254 -6.96 -21.63 -1.06
N LYS A 255 -6.60 -20.61 -0.26
CA LYS A 255 -5.79 -19.46 -0.71
C LYS A 255 -4.34 -19.69 -0.30
N SER A 256 -3.42 -19.54 -1.24
CA SER A 256 -1.99 -19.71 -1.05
C SER A 256 -1.27 -18.44 -1.48
N ARG A 257 -0.43 -17.89 -0.60
CA ARG A 257 0.37 -16.70 -0.87
C ARG A 257 1.83 -16.98 -0.57
N LEU A 258 2.64 -17.09 -1.62
CA LEU A 258 4.10 -17.20 -1.53
C LEU A 258 4.71 -15.82 -1.72
N ARG A 259 5.59 -15.40 -0.81
CA ARG A 259 6.41 -14.20 -0.96
C ARG A 259 7.87 -14.60 -0.94
N TYR A 260 8.65 -13.94 -1.79
CA TYR A 260 10.08 -14.18 -1.89
C TYR A 260 10.82 -12.87 -2.11
N LEU A 261 12.01 -12.77 -1.52
CA LEU A 261 12.85 -11.57 -1.58
C LEU A 261 14.32 -11.94 -1.48
N ASP A 262 15.08 -11.54 -2.48
CA ASP A 262 16.54 -11.66 -2.52
C ASP A 262 17.15 -10.28 -2.80
N ARG A 263 18.47 -10.18 -2.85
CA ARG A 263 19.21 -8.95 -3.15
C ARG A 263 18.80 -8.34 -4.50
N ASP A 264 18.52 -9.19 -5.47
CA ASP A 264 18.29 -8.79 -6.86
C ASP A 264 16.86 -9.02 -7.33
N TYR A 265 16.00 -9.72 -6.59
CA TYR A 265 14.61 -9.89 -6.98
C TYR A 265 13.65 -9.89 -5.80
N THR A 266 12.40 -9.52 -6.09
CA THR A 266 11.30 -9.63 -5.14
C THR A 266 10.06 -10.07 -5.89
N GLY A 267 9.20 -10.82 -5.23
CA GLY A 267 7.93 -11.15 -5.82
C GLY A 267 6.95 -11.83 -4.89
N GLN A 268 5.75 -12.00 -5.43
CA GLN A 268 4.62 -12.59 -4.76
C GLN A 268 3.82 -13.42 -5.76
N ALA A 269 3.55 -14.67 -5.40
CA ALA A 269 2.61 -15.54 -6.08
C ALA A 269 1.37 -15.74 -5.21
N ARG A 270 0.18 -15.61 -5.80
CA ARG A 270 -1.11 -15.95 -5.21
C ARG A 270 -1.74 -17.05 -6.05
N LEU A 271 -2.19 -18.10 -5.39
CA LEU A 271 -2.98 -19.17 -5.97
C LEU A 271 -4.22 -19.37 -5.11
N GLU A 272 -5.37 -19.30 -5.73
CA GLU A 272 -6.66 -19.60 -5.10
C GLU A 272 -7.27 -20.77 -5.83
N TYR A 273 -7.70 -21.78 -5.09
CA TYR A 273 -8.24 -23.01 -5.67
C TYR A 273 -9.48 -23.47 -4.91
N MET A 274 -10.50 -23.85 -5.67
CA MET A 274 -11.78 -24.37 -5.19
C MET A 274 -12.16 -25.60 -6.01
N ALA A 275 -12.24 -26.74 -5.34
CA ALA A 275 -12.40 -28.05 -5.97
C ALA A 275 -13.83 -28.33 -6.41
N GLU A 276 -14.82 -27.84 -5.66
CA GLU A 276 -16.25 -27.97 -5.91
C GLU A 276 -16.93 -26.66 -5.51
N ASP A 277 -17.79 -26.13 -6.39
CA ASP A 277 -18.71 -25.03 -6.07
C ASP A 277 -20.09 -25.62 -5.79
N ARG A 278 -20.80 -25.11 -4.77
CA ARG A 278 -22.18 -25.53 -4.46
C ARG A 278 -23.18 -25.04 -5.51
N GLU A 279 -22.81 -24.05 -6.33
CA GLU A 279 -23.45 -23.76 -7.61
C GLU A 279 -22.86 -24.68 -8.70
N PRO A 280 -23.58 -25.07 -9.77
CA PRO A 280 -23.15 -26.09 -10.73
C PRO A 280 -21.98 -25.63 -11.63
N ARG A 281 -20.80 -25.39 -11.04
CA ARG A 281 -19.55 -25.00 -11.69
C ARG A 281 -18.44 -25.88 -11.13
N PRO A 282 -17.77 -26.69 -11.96
CA PRO A 282 -17.01 -27.81 -11.45
C PRO A 282 -15.73 -27.41 -10.69
N ARG A 283 -14.99 -26.37 -11.12
CA ARG A 283 -13.74 -25.94 -10.46
C ARG A 283 -13.47 -24.46 -10.70
N ARG A 284 -13.03 -23.73 -9.67
CA ARG A 284 -12.68 -22.31 -9.78
C ARG A 284 -11.27 -22.07 -9.27
N SER A 285 -10.53 -21.22 -9.99
CA SER A 285 -9.16 -20.89 -9.61
C SER A 285 -8.76 -19.49 -10.05
N GLY A 286 -7.89 -18.88 -9.24
CA GLY A 286 -7.24 -17.61 -9.51
C GLY A 286 -5.74 -17.74 -9.34
N PHE A 287 -4.98 -17.18 -10.26
CA PHE A 287 -3.53 -17.14 -10.21
C PHE A 287 -3.04 -15.72 -10.48
N SER A 288 -2.14 -15.24 -9.64
CA SER A 288 -1.46 -13.96 -9.81
C SER A 288 0.02 -14.12 -9.45
N LEU A 289 0.93 -13.71 -10.33
CA LEU A 289 2.36 -13.64 -10.07
C LEU A 289 2.86 -12.24 -10.39
N GLN A 290 3.42 -11.59 -9.37
CA GLN A 290 4.13 -10.33 -9.51
C GLN A 290 5.60 -10.58 -9.17
N HIS A 291 6.49 -10.32 -10.12
CA HIS A 291 7.93 -10.52 -9.96
C HIS A 291 8.67 -9.29 -10.48
N GLN A 292 9.65 -8.81 -9.73
CA GLN A 292 10.58 -7.76 -10.13
C GLN A 292 12.00 -8.26 -9.92
N HIS A 293 12.87 -8.06 -10.90
CA HIS A 293 14.24 -8.57 -10.90
C HIS A 293 15.19 -7.53 -11.46
N ARG A 294 16.23 -7.18 -10.73
CA ARG A 294 17.41 -6.48 -11.22
C ARG A 294 18.46 -7.51 -11.66
N LEU A 295 18.40 -7.95 -12.93
CA LEU A 295 19.35 -8.93 -13.46
C LEU A 295 20.79 -8.39 -13.50
N THR A 296 20.94 -7.09 -13.79
CA THR A 296 22.20 -6.33 -13.66
C THR A 296 21.85 -4.90 -13.22
N PRO A 297 22.81 -4.05 -12.80
CA PRO A 297 22.52 -2.65 -12.46
C PRO A 297 21.79 -1.86 -13.58
N ASN A 298 21.98 -2.28 -14.83
CA ASN A 298 21.42 -1.63 -16.01
C ASN A 298 20.25 -2.41 -16.62
N LEU A 299 20.02 -3.68 -16.24
CA LEU A 299 18.97 -4.55 -16.79
C LEU A 299 17.99 -4.96 -15.70
N ASN A 300 16.74 -4.49 -15.80
CA ASN A 300 15.65 -4.91 -14.93
C ASN A 300 14.59 -5.69 -15.71
N GLY A 301 13.89 -6.57 -15.00
CA GLY A 301 12.79 -7.38 -15.52
C GLY A 301 11.60 -7.33 -14.58
N ARG A 302 10.40 -7.41 -15.16
CA ARG A 302 9.14 -7.53 -14.42
C ARG A 302 8.26 -8.57 -15.08
N LEU A 303 7.63 -9.43 -14.27
CA LEU A 303 6.54 -10.30 -14.70
C LEU A 303 5.29 -9.93 -13.92
N ASP A 304 4.17 -9.79 -14.62
CA ASP A 304 2.84 -9.59 -14.04
C ASP A 304 1.86 -10.52 -14.76
N LEU A 305 1.61 -11.68 -14.17
CA LEU A 305 0.81 -12.75 -14.77
C LEU A 305 -0.46 -12.95 -13.96
N ASN A 306 -1.61 -12.63 -14.53
CA ASN A 306 -2.91 -12.85 -13.91
C ASN A 306 -3.78 -13.76 -14.77
N LYS A 307 -4.43 -14.74 -14.14
CA LYS A 307 -5.34 -15.67 -14.82
C LYS A 307 -6.42 -16.14 -13.86
N VAL A 308 -7.65 -16.22 -14.36
CA VAL A 308 -8.79 -16.80 -13.61
C VAL A 308 -9.48 -17.88 -14.44
N SER A 309 -10.21 -18.75 -13.76
CA SER A 309 -10.94 -19.88 -14.37
C SER A 309 -12.11 -19.44 -15.24
N ASP A 310 -12.83 -18.40 -14.84
CA ASP A 310 -14.11 -18.00 -15.45
C ASP A 310 -14.34 -16.48 -15.40
N ASN A 311 -15.26 -16.00 -16.23
CA ASN A 311 -15.55 -14.58 -16.40
C ASN A 311 -16.17 -13.90 -15.17
N LEU A 312 -16.77 -14.68 -14.26
CA LEU A 312 -17.48 -14.16 -13.09
C LEU A 312 -16.66 -14.31 -11.81
N TYR A 313 -15.40 -14.74 -11.91
CA TYR A 313 -14.53 -15.00 -10.76
C TYR A 313 -14.48 -13.84 -9.75
N PHE A 314 -14.21 -12.62 -10.21
CA PHE A 314 -14.14 -11.46 -9.30
C PHE A 314 -15.51 -11.00 -8.80
N VAL A 315 -16.59 -11.27 -9.53
CA VAL A 315 -17.96 -10.95 -9.06
C VAL A 315 -18.31 -11.74 -7.81
N ASP A 316 -17.81 -12.97 -7.69
CA ASP A 316 -18.15 -13.87 -6.58
C ASP A 316 -17.14 -13.81 -5.43
N PHE A 317 -15.84 -13.69 -5.73
CA PHE A 317 -14.77 -13.76 -4.71
C PHE A 317 -14.20 -12.40 -4.28
N ALA A 318 -14.32 -11.34 -5.08
CA ALA A 318 -13.70 -10.07 -4.73
C ALA A 318 -14.54 -9.29 -3.71
N SER A 319 -13.86 -8.66 -2.76
CA SER A 319 -14.42 -7.74 -1.76
C SER A 319 -14.35 -6.26 -2.19
N GLN A 320 -13.81 -5.99 -3.39
CA GLN A 320 -13.41 -4.64 -3.83
C GLN A 320 -14.05 -4.29 -5.18
N VAL A 321 -14.73 -3.13 -5.28
CA VAL A 321 -15.40 -2.68 -6.52
C VAL A 321 -14.46 -2.63 -7.70
N GLY A 322 -13.27 -2.05 -7.55
CA GLY A 322 -12.29 -1.95 -8.63
C GLY A 322 -11.83 -3.31 -9.16
N THR A 323 -11.87 -4.35 -8.33
CA THR A 323 -11.56 -5.74 -8.70
C THR A 323 -12.77 -6.43 -9.32
N VAL A 324 -13.97 -6.20 -8.77
CA VAL A 324 -15.24 -6.71 -9.33
C VAL A 324 -15.50 -6.15 -10.73
N SER A 325 -15.11 -4.90 -10.99
CA SER A 325 -15.29 -4.22 -12.28
C SER A 325 -14.14 -4.48 -13.28
N GLN A 326 -13.20 -5.39 -12.98
CA GLN A 326 -12.14 -5.72 -13.93
C GLN A 326 -12.72 -6.49 -15.11
N ALA A 327 -12.58 -5.93 -16.31
CA ALA A 327 -13.02 -6.56 -17.54
C ALA A 327 -11.86 -7.23 -18.32
N THR A 328 -10.62 -6.88 -18.01
CA THR A 328 -9.43 -7.47 -18.63
C THR A 328 -8.36 -7.77 -17.57
N LEU A 329 -7.69 -8.92 -17.73
CA LEU A 329 -6.56 -9.32 -16.90
C LEU A 329 -5.29 -9.35 -17.70
N GLN A 330 -4.30 -8.60 -17.21
CA GLN A 330 -3.01 -8.46 -17.85
C GLN A 330 -2.10 -9.66 -17.55
N ARG A 331 -1.43 -10.13 -18.60
CA ARG A 331 -0.35 -11.11 -18.55
C ARG A 331 0.81 -10.54 -19.34
N GLU A 332 1.82 -10.06 -18.65
CA GLU A 332 2.97 -9.43 -19.28
C GLU A 332 4.30 -9.84 -18.67
N GLY A 333 5.31 -9.82 -19.54
CA GLY A 333 6.71 -9.79 -19.17
C GLY A 333 7.37 -8.58 -19.80
N VAL A 334 8.20 -7.89 -19.03
CA VAL A 334 8.93 -6.69 -19.45
C VAL A 334 10.39 -6.83 -19.05
N LEU A 335 11.28 -6.45 -19.94
CA LEU A 335 12.72 -6.26 -19.69
C LEU A 335 13.07 -4.82 -20.08
N ASN A 336 13.80 -4.10 -19.24
CA ASN A 336 14.32 -2.78 -19.55
C ASN A 336 15.81 -2.72 -19.28
N TYR A 337 16.56 -2.31 -20.29
CA TYR A 337 17.96 -1.99 -20.24
C TYR A 337 18.15 -0.47 -20.32
N ASN A 338 18.82 0.12 -19.35
CA ASN A 338 19.16 1.54 -19.33
C ASN A 338 20.65 1.69 -19.07
N ARG A 339 21.35 2.47 -19.90
CA ARG A 339 22.78 2.72 -19.72
C ARG A 339 23.14 4.13 -20.16
N LEU A 340 23.91 4.82 -19.32
CA LEU A 340 24.60 6.05 -19.72
C LEU A 340 25.93 5.68 -20.40
N TRP A 341 26.12 6.12 -21.64
CA TRP A 341 27.35 5.92 -22.40
C TRP A 341 27.79 7.25 -23.02
N ARG A 342 28.92 7.81 -22.54
CA ARG A 342 29.50 9.07 -23.04
C ARG A 342 28.44 10.20 -23.17
N ASP A 343 27.71 10.44 -22.08
CA ASP A 343 26.60 11.40 -21.97
C ASP A 343 25.35 11.10 -22.81
N VAL A 344 25.31 9.94 -23.48
CA VAL A 344 24.12 9.44 -24.18
C VAL A 344 23.38 8.47 -23.28
N GLN A 345 22.13 8.78 -22.97
CA GLN A 345 21.20 7.90 -22.29
C GLN A 345 20.63 6.91 -23.30
N LEU A 346 20.99 5.64 -23.18
CA LEU A 346 20.47 4.55 -23.98
C LEU A 346 19.38 3.81 -23.20
N HIS A 347 18.25 3.57 -23.87
CA HIS A 347 17.13 2.79 -23.37
C HIS A 347 16.80 1.68 -24.38
N LEU A 348 16.64 0.45 -23.92
CA LEU A 348 16.12 -0.67 -24.70
C LEU A 348 15.12 -1.43 -23.83
N GLY A 349 13.89 -1.57 -24.29
CA GLY A 349 12.81 -2.27 -23.61
C GLY A 349 12.29 -3.42 -24.47
N GLY A 350 12.00 -4.55 -23.85
CA GLY A 350 11.27 -5.67 -24.45
C GLY A 350 10.01 -5.93 -23.63
N ARG A 351 8.87 -6.10 -24.29
CA ARG A 351 7.58 -6.41 -23.68
C ARG A 351 6.88 -7.53 -24.46
N VAL A 352 6.29 -8.47 -23.74
CA VAL A 352 5.29 -9.41 -24.26
C VAL A 352 4.05 -9.21 -23.41
N GLN A 353 2.92 -8.87 -24.03
CA GLN A 353 1.69 -8.53 -23.32
C GLN A 353 0.50 -9.25 -23.95
N ARG A 354 -0.28 -9.89 -23.09
CA ARG A 354 -1.50 -10.61 -23.45
C ARG A 354 -2.61 -10.30 -22.46
N PHE A 355 -3.84 -10.30 -22.92
CA PHE A 355 -4.99 -10.10 -22.04
C PHE A 355 -5.85 -11.36 -21.92
N GLN A 356 -6.51 -11.54 -20.79
CA GLN A 356 -7.69 -12.38 -20.65
C GLN A 356 -8.88 -11.44 -20.46
N THR A 357 -9.81 -11.46 -21.41
CA THR A 357 -11.01 -10.62 -21.38
C THR A 357 -12.12 -11.36 -20.65
N LEU A 358 -12.63 -10.80 -19.56
CA LEU A 358 -13.73 -11.34 -18.78
C LEU A 358 -15.04 -10.81 -19.40
N GLN A 359 -15.84 -11.73 -19.95
CA GLN A 359 -17.07 -11.37 -20.66
C GLN A 359 -18.29 -11.36 -19.73
N ASP A 360 -19.06 -10.28 -19.78
CA ASP A 360 -20.44 -10.22 -19.26
C ASP A 360 -21.41 -10.48 -20.43
N PRO A 361 -22.25 -11.54 -20.37
CA PRO A 361 -23.23 -11.82 -21.42
C PRO A 361 -24.19 -10.66 -21.72
N LEU A 362 -24.45 -9.78 -20.75
CA LEU A 362 -25.35 -8.64 -20.91
C LEU A 362 -24.64 -7.40 -21.49
N ALA A 363 -23.31 -7.38 -21.48
CA ALA A 363 -22.49 -6.28 -21.96
C ALA A 363 -21.16 -6.81 -22.53
N PRO A 364 -21.18 -7.51 -23.68
CA PRO A 364 -19.99 -8.10 -24.27
C PRO A 364 -18.99 -7.00 -24.63
N ILE A 365 -17.71 -7.25 -24.34
CA ILE A 365 -16.63 -6.33 -24.66
C ILE A 365 -15.67 -6.95 -25.67
N VAL A 366 -15.16 -6.11 -26.57
CA VAL A 366 -14.17 -6.50 -27.55
C VAL A 366 -12.84 -6.76 -26.84
N ALA A 367 -12.20 -7.90 -27.15
CA ALA A 367 -10.88 -8.20 -26.63
C ALA A 367 -9.84 -7.17 -27.14
N PRO A 368 -8.94 -6.67 -26.28
CA PRO A 368 -7.85 -5.82 -26.72
C PRO A 368 -6.81 -6.61 -27.52
N TYR A 369 -6.00 -5.91 -28.31
CA TYR A 369 -4.87 -6.49 -29.04
C TYR A 369 -3.77 -6.99 -28.08
N ASP A 370 -3.19 -8.15 -28.40
CA ASP A 370 -1.98 -8.65 -27.76
C ASP A 370 -0.74 -8.00 -28.43
N ARG A 371 0.34 -7.79 -27.67
CA ARG A 371 1.64 -7.26 -28.16
C ARG A 371 2.73 -8.31 -28.04
N LEU A 372 3.13 -8.92 -29.16
CA LEU A 372 3.90 -10.18 -29.19
C LEU A 372 5.03 -10.18 -30.25
N PRO A 373 6.24 -9.64 -29.98
CA PRO A 373 6.60 -8.78 -28.87
C PRO A 373 6.47 -7.29 -29.23
N GLN A 374 6.70 -6.43 -28.25
CA GLN A 374 7.02 -5.01 -28.39
C GLN A 374 8.47 -4.79 -27.96
N ILE A 375 9.27 -4.14 -28.81
CA ILE A 375 10.65 -3.74 -28.54
C ILE A 375 10.72 -2.23 -28.67
N SER A 376 11.00 -1.53 -27.59
CA SER A 376 11.25 -0.09 -27.58
C SER A 376 12.75 0.18 -27.52
N PHE A 377 13.25 1.15 -28.26
CA PHE A 377 14.62 1.63 -28.12
C PHE A 377 14.62 3.16 -28.10
N GLY A 378 15.62 3.73 -27.45
CA GLY A 378 15.76 5.17 -27.32
C GLY A 378 17.21 5.56 -27.08
N ALA A 379 17.63 6.65 -27.69
CA ALA A 379 18.88 7.32 -27.38
C ALA A 379 18.59 8.80 -27.15
N ALA A 380 19.05 9.35 -26.03
CA ALA A 380 18.91 10.78 -25.73
C ALA A 380 20.23 11.38 -25.26
N ARG A 381 20.52 12.61 -25.70
CA ARG A 381 21.65 13.41 -25.24
C ARG A 381 21.17 14.83 -25.00
N TYR A 382 21.30 15.29 -23.77
CA TYR A 382 20.86 16.62 -23.35
C TYR A 382 22.06 17.58 -23.29
N GLY A 383 21.85 18.85 -23.60
CA GLY A 383 22.89 19.88 -23.55
C GLY A 383 24.07 19.66 -24.51
N LEU A 384 23.85 19.00 -25.67
CA LEU A 384 24.87 18.89 -26.70
C LEU A 384 25.29 20.29 -27.17
N GLY A 385 26.58 20.61 -27.03
CA GLY A 385 27.10 21.94 -27.32
C GLY A 385 26.53 23.05 -26.42
N GLY A 386 25.97 22.69 -25.26
CA GLY A 386 25.33 23.62 -24.32
C GLY A 386 23.93 24.10 -24.71
N LEU A 387 23.39 23.64 -25.84
CA LEU A 387 22.15 24.19 -26.42
C LEU A 387 21.12 23.14 -26.85
N PHE A 388 21.56 21.97 -27.33
CA PHE A 388 20.68 21.03 -28.01
C PHE A 388 20.35 19.81 -27.16
N ASP A 389 19.06 19.48 -27.11
CA ASP A 389 18.54 18.24 -26.59
C ASP A 389 18.10 17.33 -27.75
N LEU A 390 18.77 16.20 -27.90
CA LEU A 390 18.50 15.22 -28.95
C LEU A 390 17.83 13.99 -28.34
N SER A 391 16.77 13.49 -28.96
CA SER A 391 16.14 12.23 -28.56
C SER A 391 15.64 11.45 -29.77
N VAL A 392 15.96 10.15 -29.83
CA VAL A 392 15.58 9.23 -30.92
C VAL A 392 14.84 8.02 -30.33
N PRO A 393 13.57 8.18 -29.93
CA PRO A 393 12.71 7.06 -29.58
C PRO A 393 12.31 6.28 -30.85
N GLY A 394 12.25 4.97 -30.71
CA GLY A 394 11.66 4.09 -31.69
C GLY A 394 11.10 2.81 -31.08
N GLU A 395 10.29 2.13 -31.87
CA GLU A 395 9.50 1.00 -31.41
C GLU A 395 9.23 0.04 -32.56
N TYR A 396 9.44 -1.25 -32.32
CA TYR A 396 8.88 -2.33 -33.10
C TYR A 396 7.82 -3.05 -32.28
N VAL A 397 6.63 -3.27 -32.81
CA VAL A 397 5.56 -4.01 -32.11
C VAL A 397 4.80 -4.89 -33.08
N ARG A 398 4.54 -6.14 -32.70
CA ARG A 398 3.62 -7.02 -33.42
C ARG A 398 2.31 -7.15 -32.66
N PHE A 399 1.22 -6.79 -33.31
CA PHE A 399 -0.15 -6.88 -32.80
C PHE A 399 -0.80 -8.18 -33.27
N ALA A 400 -1.38 -8.92 -32.32
CA ALA A 400 -2.15 -10.14 -32.60
C ALA A 400 -3.56 -10.03 -32.01
N HIS A 401 -4.55 -10.60 -32.69
CA HIS A 401 -5.93 -10.61 -32.21
C HIS A 401 -6.68 -11.84 -32.73
N PRO A 402 -7.56 -12.47 -31.92
CA PRO A 402 -8.25 -13.70 -32.32
C PRO A 402 -9.06 -13.59 -33.62
N THR A 403 -9.68 -12.44 -33.89
CA THR A 403 -10.65 -12.26 -34.99
C THR A 403 -10.45 -11.02 -35.87
N ARG A 404 -9.40 -10.21 -35.65
CA ARG A 404 -9.20 -8.91 -36.35
C ARG A 404 -7.90 -8.91 -37.14
N VAL A 405 -7.70 -7.85 -37.93
CA VAL A 405 -6.45 -7.58 -38.66
C VAL A 405 -5.27 -7.65 -37.69
N GLU A 406 -4.21 -8.34 -38.09
CA GLU A 406 -2.96 -8.44 -37.33
C GLU A 406 -1.84 -7.72 -38.09
N GLY A 407 -0.71 -7.47 -37.44
CA GLY A 407 0.42 -6.86 -38.15
C GLY A 407 1.56 -6.44 -37.25
N SER A 408 2.60 -5.88 -37.86
CA SER A 408 3.72 -5.28 -37.16
C SER A 408 3.86 -3.81 -37.52
N ARG A 409 4.26 -3.00 -36.54
CA ARG A 409 4.58 -1.58 -36.69
C ARG A 409 6.02 -1.35 -36.29
N LEU A 410 6.81 -0.74 -37.17
CA LEU A 410 8.11 -0.17 -36.86
C LEU A 410 8.01 1.35 -36.93
N SER A 411 8.27 2.05 -35.82
CA SER A 411 8.15 3.49 -35.72
C SER A 411 9.39 4.15 -35.13
N PHE A 412 9.65 5.38 -35.57
CA PHE A 412 10.74 6.25 -35.12
C PHE A 412 10.20 7.66 -34.95
N ASN A 413 10.64 8.38 -33.92
CA ASN A 413 10.28 9.78 -33.70
C ASN A 413 11.48 10.62 -33.22
N PRO A 414 12.57 10.77 -34.02
CA PRO A 414 13.67 11.66 -33.69
C PRO A 414 13.19 13.09 -33.44
N THR A 415 13.78 13.73 -32.42
CA THR A 415 13.49 15.10 -32.01
C THR A 415 14.76 15.87 -31.66
N VAL A 416 14.70 17.17 -31.91
CA VAL A 416 15.72 18.16 -31.52
C VAL A 416 15.00 19.30 -30.80
N ALA A 417 15.39 19.60 -29.57
CA ALA A 417 14.88 20.72 -28.80
C ALA A 417 16.02 21.67 -28.38
N VAL A 418 15.68 22.94 -28.18
CA VAL A 418 16.63 23.98 -27.75
C VAL A 418 16.05 24.69 -26.51
N PRO A 419 16.22 24.15 -25.29
CA PRO A 419 15.68 24.76 -24.09
C PRO A 419 16.47 26.01 -23.68
N VAL A 420 15.82 27.17 -23.71
CA VAL A 420 16.33 28.43 -23.16
C VAL A 420 15.60 28.71 -21.86
N LEU A 421 16.30 28.58 -20.73
CA LEU A 421 15.73 28.73 -19.39
C LEU A 421 16.39 29.91 -18.66
N ALA A 422 15.57 30.78 -18.06
CA ALA A 422 15.99 31.88 -17.21
C ALA A 422 15.02 32.01 -16.00
N PRO A 423 15.40 32.67 -14.89
CA PRO A 423 14.55 32.75 -13.70
C PRO A 423 13.13 33.30 -13.93
N GLY A 424 12.94 34.18 -14.93
CA GLY A 424 11.64 34.81 -15.23
C GLY A 424 10.96 34.35 -16.52
N TYR A 425 11.60 33.48 -17.32
CA TYR A 425 11.02 33.02 -18.58
C TYR A 425 11.63 31.71 -19.08
N PHE A 426 10.91 31.02 -19.96
CA PHE A 426 11.44 29.90 -20.73
C PHE A 426 10.96 29.95 -22.19
N LEU A 427 11.78 29.38 -23.08
CA LEU A 427 11.45 29.15 -24.49
C LEU A 427 12.11 27.85 -24.93
N THR A 428 11.32 26.89 -25.40
CA THR A 428 11.80 25.59 -25.90
C THR A 428 11.21 25.31 -27.28
N PRO A 429 11.88 25.76 -28.35
CA PRO A 429 11.57 25.31 -29.71
C PRO A 429 11.95 23.84 -29.84
N LYS A 430 11.10 23.06 -30.50
CA LYS A 430 11.30 21.62 -30.72
C LYS A 430 10.82 21.23 -32.10
N VAL A 431 11.60 20.43 -32.80
CA VAL A 431 11.24 19.83 -34.08
C VAL A 431 11.36 18.32 -34.00
N GLY A 432 10.52 17.61 -34.75
CA GLY A 432 10.56 16.16 -34.80
C GLY A 432 10.05 15.60 -36.12
N LEU A 433 10.35 14.33 -36.35
CA LEU A 433 9.87 13.57 -37.51
C LEU A 433 9.35 12.23 -37.03
N ARG A 434 8.04 12.00 -37.12
CA ARG A 434 7.44 10.72 -36.81
C ARG A 434 7.30 9.89 -38.09
N THR A 435 7.95 8.74 -38.14
CA THR A 435 7.78 7.76 -39.22
C THR A 435 7.27 6.45 -38.65
N ALA A 436 6.26 5.85 -39.28
CA ALA A 436 5.73 4.54 -38.93
C ALA A 436 5.51 3.69 -40.19
N ASN A 437 6.03 2.47 -40.18
CA ASN A 437 5.88 1.47 -41.22
C ASN A 437 5.05 0.31 -40.67
N TYR A 438 4.08 -0.16 -41.45
CA TYR A 438 3.18 -1.25 -41.11
C TYR A 438 3.32 -2.39 -42.11
N ASP A 439 3.36 -3.62 -41.60
CA ASP A 439 3.18 -4.85 -42.37
C ASP A 439 2.01 -5.62 -41.74
N LEU A 440 0.90 -5.69 -42.48
CA LEU A 440 -0.42 -6.11 -42.04
C LEU A 440 -0.83 -7.44 -42.67
N SER A 441 -1.53 -8.26 -41.91
CA SER A 441 -2.11 -9.53 -42.36
C SER A 441 -3.58 -9.64 -41.96
N ARG A 442 -4.34 -10.51 -42.65
CA ARG A 442 -5.81 -10.60 -42.53
C ARG A 442 -6.52 -9.27 -42.82
N THR A 443 -5.98 -8.47 -43.74
CA THR A 443 -6.63 -7.27 -44.24
C THR A 443 -7.83 -7.64 -45.11
N ALA A 444 -8.83 -6.76 -45.18
CA ALA A 444 -9.95 -6.93 -46.11
C ALA A 444 -9.46 -6.85 -47.57
N ALA A 445 -10.20 -7.47 -48.49
CA ALA A 445 -9.87 -7.41 -49.92
C ALA A 445 -9.76 -5.95 -50.40
N GLY A 446 -8.67 -5.61 -51.08
CA GLY A 446 -8.38 -4.25 -51.55
C GLY A 446 -7.70 -3.31 -50.55
N GLN A 447 -7.52 -3.71 -49.28
CA GLN A 447 -6.75 -2.93 -48.30
C GLN A 447 -5.24 -3.20 -48.41
N PRO A 448 -4.37 -2.17 -48.40
CA PRO A 448 -2.93 -2.36 -48.52
C PRO A 448 -2.38 -3.12 -47.31
N SER A 449 -1.60 -4.18 -47.57
CA SER A 449 -0.89 -4.93 -46.52
C SER A 449 0.36 -4.22 -46.03
N ARG A 450 0.90 -3.25 -46.78
CA ARG A 450 2.05 -2.44 -46.35
C ARG A 450 1.74 -0.96 -46.45
N GLN A 451 2.02 -0.22 -45.38
CA GLN A 451 1.73 1.21 -45.32
C GLN A 451 2.85 1.95 -44.58
N THR A 452 3.20 3.14 -45.06
CA THR A 452 4.21 4.00 -44.44
C THR A 452 3.67 5.40 -44.31
N VAL A 453 3.81 5.99 -43.13
CA VAL A 453 3.44 7.38 -42.87
C VAL A 453 4.62 8.11 -42.24
N SER A 454 4.95 9.29 -42.78
CA SER A 454 6.00 10.18 -42.26
C SER A 454 5.48 11.59 -42.08
N ILE A 455 5.55 12.07 -40.84
CA ILE A 455 4.92 13.31 -40.38
C ILE A 455 5.98 14.15 -39.64
N PRO A 456 6.54 15.18 -40.30
CA PRO A 456 7.34 16.17 -39.60
C PRO A 456 6.42 17.02 -38.71
N TRP A 457 6.91 17.49 -37.58
CA TRP A 457 6.17 18.37 -36.70
C TRP A 457 7.11 19.33 -36.01
N LEU A 458 6.58 20.46 -35.56
CA LEU A 458 7.32 21.44 -34.77
C LEU A 458 6.43 22.01 -33.68
N SER A 459 7.05 22.36 -32.56
CA SER A 459 6.42 23.07 -31.46
C SER A 459 7.33 24.13 -30.88
N ALA A 460 6.73 25.10 -30.18
CA ALA A 460 7.45 26.08 -29.38
C ALA A 460 6.69 26.29 -28.09
N ASP A 461 7.31 25.96 -26.96
CA ASP A 461 6.75 26.13 -25.63
C ASP A 461 7.41 27.31 -24.94
N THR A 462 6.63 28.30 -24.49
CA THR A 462 7.16 29.49 -23.85
C THR A 462 6.29 29.96 -22.71
N GLY A 463 6.90 30.56 -21.70
CA GLY A 463 6.17 31.16 -20.59
C GLY A 463 7.00 32.18 -19.84
N LEU A 464 6.30 33.03 -19.08
CA LEU A 464 6.88 34.03 -18.19
C LEU A 464 6.50 33.68 -16.75
N ILE A 465 7.31 34.09 -15.79
CA ILE A 465 7.05 33.92 -14.36
C ILE A 465 7.21 35.29 -13.71
N PHE A 466 6.09 35.89 -13.32
CA PHE A 466 6.07 37.13 -12.56
C PHE A 466 5.82 36.81 -11.09
N GLU A 467 6.56 37.45 -10.19
CA GLU A 467 6.37 37.35 -8.75
C GLU A 467 6.07 38.72 -8.16
N ARG A 468 5.18 38.76 -7.18
CA ARG A 468 4.95 39.96 -6.37
C ARG A 468 4.62 39.58 -4.94
N GLU A 469 4.97 40.47 -4.01
CA GLU A 469 4.46 40.38 -2.65
C GLU A 469 2.94 40.62 -2.64
N ALA A 470 2.23 39.83 -1.85
CA ALA A 470 0.81 39.94 -1.61
C ALA A 470 0.51 39.80 -0.11
N ARG A 471 -0.66 40.27 0.31
CA ARG A 471 -1.19 40.05 1.65
C ARG A 471 -2.59 39.48 1.54
N LEU A 472 -2.85 38.40 2.26
CA LEU A 472 -4.17 37.81 2.39
C LEU A 472 -4.39 37.43 3.85
N PHE A 473 -5.50 37.85 4.44
CA PHE A 473 -5.81 37.62 5.86
C PHE A 473 -4.72 38.07 6.86
N GLY A 474 -3.90 39.06 6.49
CA GLY A 474 -2.81 39.59 7.33
C GLY A 474 -1.46 38.89 7.14
N ASP A 475 -1.43 37.73 6.49
CA ASP A 475 -0.19 37.00 6.22
C ASP A 475 0.51 37.55 4.96
N LYS A 476 1.84 37.64 5.03
CA LYS A 476 2.68 37.91 3.85
C LYS A 476 2.74 36.67 2.98
N LEU A 477 2.41 36.84 1.71
CA LEU A 477 2.39 35.79 0.69
C LEU A 477 3.18 36.25 -0.54
N THR A 478 3.67 35.29 -1.31
CA THR A 478 4.20 35.53 -2.66
C THR A 478 3.16 35.09 -3.67
N GLN A 479 2.68 36.01 -4.51
CA GLN A 479 1.82 35.65 -5.62
C GLN A 479 2.65 35.49 -6.90
N THR A 480 2.48 34.38 -7.61
CA THR A 480 3.01 34.19 -8.96
C THR A 480 1.93 34.41 -10.01
N LEU A 481 2.32 34.93 -11.17
CA LEU A 481 1.51 34.98 -12.38
C LEU A 481 2.33 34.42 -13.54
N GLU A 482 1.84 33.32 -14.12
CA GLU A 482 2.57 32.47 -15.05
C GLU A 482 1.78 32.30 -16.35
N PRO A 483 1.86 33.27 -17.28
CA PRO A 483 1.34 33.08 -18.63
C PRO A 483 2.22 32.09 -19.39
N ARG A 484 1.59 31.19 -20.15
CA ARG A 484 2.24 30.19 -21.00
C ARG A 484 1.57 30.15 -22.36
N ALA A 485 2.37 30.15 -23.41
CA ALA A 485 1.93 29.96 -24.79
C ALA A 485 2.63 28.74 -25.39
N TYR A 486 1.89 27.93 -26.14
CA TYR A 486 2.42 26.74 -26.79
C TYR A 486 1.91 26.64 -28.22
N TYR A 487 2.82 26.71 -29.18
CA TYR A 487 2.52 26.54 -30.59
C TYR A 487 2.82 25.11 -31.02
N LEU A 488 1.96 24.52 -31.85
CA LEU A 488 2.17 23.20 -32.45
C LEU A 488 1.68 23.20 -33.89
N TRP A 489 2.55 22.75 -34.79
CA TRP A 489 2.24 22.54 -36.20
C TRP A 489 2.57 21.12 -36.62
N VAL A 490 1.57 20.46 -37.21
CA VAL A 490 1.60 19.11 -37.74
C VAL A 490 0.84 19.10 -39.08
N PRO A 491 1.50 18.79 -40.21
CA PRO A 491 0.85 18.73 -41.50
C PRO A 491 -0.06 17.50 -41.60
N TYR A 492 -1.06 17.59 -42.47
CA TYR A 492 -1.93 16.46 -42.77
C TYR A 492 -1.21 15.39 -43.58
N ARG A 493 -1.36 14.14 -43.13
CA ARG A 493 -1.08 12.92 -43.87
C ARG A 493 -2.26 11.97 -43.68
N GLY A 494 -2.76 11.41 -44.79
CA GLY A 494 -3.86 10.44 -44.75
C GLY A 494 -3.45 9.18 -43.98
N GLN A 495 -4.25 8.81 -42.98
CA GLN A 495 -3.97 7.69 -42.06
C GLN A 495 -5.18 6.74 -41.95
N ASP A 496 -6.23 6.96 -42.74
CA ASP A 496 -7.52 6.27 -42.60
C ASP A 496 -7.44 4.79 -42.97
N GLN A 497 -6.49 4.43 -43.85
CA GLN A 497 -6.23 3.03 -44.23
C GLN A 497 -5.41 2.25 -43.18
N ILE A 498 -4.86 2.91 -42.16
CA ILE A 498 -4.09 2.26 -41.08
C ILE A 498 -5.07 1.75 -40.02
N PRO A 499 -5.12 0.45 -39.69
CA PRO A 499 -5.97 -0.06 -38.62
C PRO A 499 -5.64 0.53 -37.24
N LEU A 500 -6.60 0.54 -36.31
CA LEU A 500 -6.37 0.92 -34.93
C LEU A 500 -5.99 -0.31 -34.09
N PHE A 501 -4.80 -0.28 -33.48
CA PHE A 501 -4.29 -1.35 -32.63
C PHE A 501 -4.22 -0.93 -31.17
N ASP A 502 -3.53 0.18 -30.90
CA ASP A 502 -3.22 0.67 -29.56
C ASP A 502 -3.60 2.14 -29.35
N THR A 503 -4.44 2.67 -30.23
CA THR A 503 -4.72 4.10 -30.31
C THR A 503 -6.12 4.46 -29.84
N ALA A 504 -6.20 5.49 -28.99
CA ALA A 504 -7.45 6.09 -28.52
C ALA A 504 -7.31 7.61 -28.42
N LEU A 505 -8.43 8.33 -28.39
CA LEU A 505 -8.40 9.76 -28.11
C LEU A 505 -8.02 10.00 -26.65
N ALA A 506 -7.02 10.85 -26.40
CA ALA A 506 -6.62 11.18 -25.03
C ALA A 506 -7.69 12.06 -24.36
N ASP A 507 -7.90 11.88 -23.05
CA ASP A 507 -8.82 12.76 -22.31
C ASP A 507 -8.29 14.20 -22.31
N PHE A 508 -9.17 15.14 -22.66
CA PHE A 508 -8.82 16.55 -22.76
C PHE A 508 -8.82 17.19 -21.37
N ASN A 509 -7.62 17.41 -20.84
CA ASN A 509 -7.31 18.02 -19.55
C ASN A 509 -6.17 19.07 -19.67
N TYR A 510 -5.84 19.75 -18.58
CA TYR A 510 -4.81 20.80 -18.57
C TYR A 510 -3.46 20.31 -19.10
N SER A 511 -3.00 19.12 -18.70
CA SER A 511 -1.72 18.56 -19.18
C SER A 511 -1.76 18.25 -20.69
N SER A 512 -2.90 17.80 -21.20
CA SER A 512 -3.08 17.52 -22.63
C SER A 512 -3.13 18.78 -23.52
N LEU A 513 -3.35 19.98 -22.94
CA LEU A 513 -3.33 21.24 -23.69
C LEU A 513 -1.99 21.49 -24.39
N PHE A 514 -0.90 20.98 -23.80
CA PHE A 514 0.47 21.14 -24.26
C PHE A 514 1.04 19.86 -24.91
N SER A 515 0.19 18.88 -25.23
CA SER A 515 0.65 17.66 -25.89
C SER A 515 0.94 17.86 -27.38
N GLU A 516 1.93 17.13 -27.89
CA GLU A 516 2.30 17.09 -29.31
C GLU A 516 1.30 16.28 -30.16
N ASN A 517 0.51 15.41 -29.52
CA ASN A 517 -0.51 14.60 -30.18
C ASN A 517 -1.79 14.55 -29.33
N ARG A 518 -2.95 14.51 -29.99
CA ARG A 518 -4.25 14.34 -29.32
C ARG A 518 -4.61 12.87 -29.06
N PHE A 519 -3.93 11.95 -29.72
CA PHE A 519 -4.14 10.52 -29.55
C PHE A 519 -3.13 9.94 -28.56
N ALA A 520 -3.58 9.02 -27.72
CA ALA A 520 -2.73 8.07 -27.03
C ALA A 520 -2.46 6.88 -27.97
N GLY A 521 -1.30 6.21 -27.83
CA GLY A 521 -0.90 5.12 -28.72
C GLY A 521 -0.06 5.58 -29.89
N GLY A 522 0.05 4.75 -30.94
CA GLY A 522 0.97 5.01 -32.03
C GLY A 522 0.41 5.00 -33.46
N ASP A 523 -0.86 4.66 -33.66
CA ASP A 523 -1.48 4.47 -34.97
C ASP A 523 -2.04 5.75 -35.61
N ARG A 524 -2.27 6.79 -34.80
CA ARG A 524 -2.72 8.10 -35.27
C ARG A 524 -1.85 9.21 -34.73
N PHE A 525 -1.51 10.15 -35.61
CA PHE A 525 -0.89 11.42 -35.26
C PHE A 525 -1.72 12.55 -35.86
N GLY A 526 -2.33 13.35 -34.98
CA GLY A 526 -3.34 14.33 -35.37
C GLY A 526 -2.74 15.53 -36.09
N ASP A 527 -3.30 15.88 -37.26
CA ASP A 527 -2.94 17.11 -37.96
C ASP A 527 -3.46 18.33 -37.20
N THR A 528 -2.63 19.35 -37.08
CA THR A 528 -2.98 20.57 -36.34
C THR A 528 -2.11 21.76 -36.72
N ASN A 529 -2.68 22.94 -36.59
CA ASN A 529 -1.94 24.19 -36.53
C ASN A 529 -2.62 25.00 -35.43
N GLN A 530 -2.00 25.04 -34.26
CA GLN A 530 -2.65 25.50 -33.04
C GLN A 530 -1.74 26.35 -32.16
N VAL A 531 -2.35 27.28 -31.43
CA VAL A 531 -1.74 28.03 -30.33
C VAL A 531 -2.56 27.76 -29.08
N THR A 532 -1.94 27.18 -28.07
CA THR A 532 -2.49 27.05 -26.72
C THR A 532 -2.04 28.23 -25.89
N LEU A 533 -2.98 28.89 -25.22
CA LEU A 533 -2.73 29.94 -24.24
C LEU A 533 -3.23 29.47 -22.88
N ALA A 534 -2.41 29.65 -21.84
CA ALA A 534 -2.81 29.39 -20.47
C ALA A 534 -2.25 30.43 -19.52
N LEU A 535 -2.94 30.62 -18.42
CA LEU A 535 -2.54 31.48 -17.33
C LEU A 535 -2.68 30.72 -16.03
N THR A 536 -1.62 30.63 -15.25
CA THR A 536 -1.66 30.11 -13.88
C THR A 536 -1.28 31.21 -12.90
N SER A 537 -1.98 31.30 -11.78
CA SER A 537 -1.56 32.13 -10.65
C SER A 537 -1.53 31.29 -9.38
N ARG A 538 -0.47 31.45 -8.58
CA ARG A 538 -0.31 30.76 -7.29
C ARG A 538 -0.14 31.77 -6.17
N MET A 539 -0.55 31.39 -4.97
CA MET A 539 -0.19 32.09 -3.74
C MET A 539 0.59 31.14 -2.84
N LEU A 540 1.81 31.54 -2.51
CA LEU A 540 2.75 30.78 -1.70
C LEU A 540 2.92 31.47 -0.35
N ASN A 541 3.01 30.69 0.73
CA ASN A 541 3.42 31.23 2.03
C ASN A 541 4.95 31.39 2.12
N ASN A 542 5.44 31.96 3.23
CA ASN A 542 6.87 32.15 3.48
C ASN A 542 7.69 30.85 3.51
N ALA A 543 7.04 29.70 3.73
CA ALA A 543 7.68 28.37 3.67
C ALA A 543 7.66 27.76 2.26
N GLY A 544 7.17 28.48 1.24
CA GLY A 544 7.03 28.01 -0.13
C GLY A 544 5.84 27.07 -0.36
N GLN A 545 4.93 26.93 0.60
CA GLN A 545 3.75 26.07 0.45
C GLN A 545 2.67 26.77 -0.38
N GLU A 546 2.15 26.08 -1.40
CA GLU A 546 1.03 26.54 -2.22
C GLU A 546 -0.28 26.53 -1.42
N LEU A 547 -0.79 27.72 -1.10
CA LEU A 547 -2.08 27.91 -0.43
C LEU A 547 -3.23 28.01 -1.42
N PHE A 548 -2.97 28.54 -2.61
CA PHE A 548 -3.99 28.75 -3.62
C PHE A 548 -3.37 28.66 -5.02
N ARG A 549 -4.09 28.07 -5.95
CA ARG A 549 -3.75 27.94 -7.37
C ARG A 549 -5.00 28.13 -8.21
N ALA A 550 -4.92 29.01 -9.19
CA ALA A 550 -5.91 29.16 -10.23
C ALA A 550 -5.24 28.99 -11.59
N THR A 551 -5.84 28.21 -12.47
CA THR A 551 -5.34 27.98 -13.83
C THR A 551 -6.50 28.08 -14.81
N ILE A 552 -6.29 28.75 -15.93
CA ILE A 552 -7.20 28.75 -17.07
C ILE A 552 -6.39 28.53 -18.36
N GLY A 553 -6.92 27.78 -19.31
CA GLY A 553 -6.27 27.59 -20.60
C GLY A 553 -7.24 27.19 -21.70
N GLN A 554 -6.89 27.57 -22.91
CA GLN A 554 -7.64 27.30 -24.13
C GLN A 554 -6.67 27.10 -25.29
N ARG A 555 -7.09 26.31 -26.28
CA ARG A 555 -6.36 26.12 -27.52
C ARG A 555 -7.15 26.74 -28.68
N HIS A 556 -6.44 27.47 -29.52
CA HIS A 556 -6.95 28.05 -30.76
C HIS A 556 -6.34 27.31 -31.95
N TYR A 557 -7.15 27.06 -32.98
CA TYR A 557 -6.79 26.30 -34.17
C TYR A 557 -6.96 27.16 -35.42
N SER A 558 -5.92 27.23 -36.24
CA SER A 558 -5.95 27.96 -37.50
C SER A 558 -6.48 27.12 -38.67
N ARG A 559 -6.66 25.81 -38.47
CA ARG A 559 -7.11 24.85 -39.50
C ARG A 559 -8.05 23.80 -38.92
N ASN A 560 -8.96 23.31 -39.76
CA ASN A 560 -9.85 22.19 -39.45
C ASN A 560 -9.06 20.88 -39.36
N GLU A 561 -9.55 19.98 -38.51
CA GLU A 561 -9.02 18.64 -38.34
C GLU A 561 -9.37 17.76 -39.54
N ARG A 562 -8.43 16.90 -39.95
CA ARG A 562 -8.67 15.92 -41.02
C ARG A 562 -8.36 14.48 -40.63
N VAL A 563 -7.47 14.24 -39.67
CA VAL A 563 -7.13 12.88 -39.21
C VAL A 563 -8.13 12.40 -38.15
N ALA A 564 -9.08 11.54 -38.50
CA ALA A 564 -10.01 10.97 -37.53
C ALA A 564 -9.37 9.82 -36.72
N LEU A 565 -9.98 9.46 -35.58
CA LEU A 565 -9.66 8.19 -34.92
C LEU A 565 -10.14 7.03 -35.81
N ASN A 566 -11.42 7.06 -36.19
CA ASN A 566 -12.08 6.14 -37.11
C ASN A 566 -13.15 6.89 -37.92
N ASP A 567 -13.76 6.23 -38.90
CA ASP A 567 -14.77 6.81 -39.80
C ASP A 567 -16.02 7.35 -39.07
N ALA A 568 -16.32 6.85 -37.87
CA ALA A 568 -17.45 7.30 -37.06
C ALA A 568 -17.10 8.47 -36.12
N THR A 569 -15.82 8.86 -36.03
CA THR A 569 -15.37 9.91 -35.12
C THR A 569 -15.59 11.28 -35.75
N PRO A 570 -16.35 12.19 -35.11
CA PRO A 570 -16.58 13.51 -35.66
C PRO A 570 -15.27 14.31 -35.67
N LEU A 571 -14.95 14.90 -36.84
CA LEU A 571 -13.80 15.78 -37.01
C LEU A 571 -14.10 17.19 -36.50
N ARG A 572 -13.13 17.81 -35.82
CA ARG A 572 -13.22 19.20 -35.39
C ARG A 572 -13.21 20.15 -36.59
N SER A 573 -14.27 20.94 -36.73
CA SER A 573 -14.39 22.04 -37.70
C SER A 573 -14.36 23.44 -37.06
N VAL A 574 -14.05 23.52 -35.77
CA VAL A 574 -14.06 24.75 -34.97
C VAL A 574 -12.67 25.32 -34.76
N ASP A 575 -12.57 26.64 -34.60
CA ASP A 575 -11.31 27.38 -34.42
C ASP A 575 -10.78 27.40 -32.98
N SER A 576 -11.48 26.77 -32.02
CA SER A 576 -11.12 26.79 -30.60
C SER A 576 -11.51 25.51 -29.88
N SER A 577 -10.78 25.18 -28.82
CA SER A 577 -11.11 24.07 -27.92
C SER A 577 -12.05 24.53 -26.80
N ASP A 578 -12.57 23.56 -26.06
CA ASP A 578 -13.12 23.79 -24.73
C ASP A 578 -12.11 24.57 -23.86
N ILE A 579 -12.63 25.44 -23.00
CA ILE A 579 -11.88 26.14 -21.98
C ILE A 579 -11.72 25.20 -20.79
N ILE A 580 -10.48 25.06 -20.31
CA ILE A 580 -10.17 24.32 -19.10
C ILE A 580 -9.83 25.32 -18.01
N ALA A 581 -10.51 25.22 -16.87
CA ALA A 581 -10.19 25.99 -15.69
C ALA A 581 -10.05 25.07 -14.47
N SER A 582 -9.15 25.42 -13.56
CA SER A 582 -9.02 24.75 -12.27
C SER A 582 -8.69 25.74 -11.17
N LEU A 583 -9.20 25.47 -9.98
CA LEU A 583 -9.02 26.28 -8.78
C LEU A 583 -8.77 25.33 -7.61
N GLY A 584 -7.70 25.50 -6.84
CA GLY A 584 -7.46 24.62 -5.70
C GLY A 584 -6.45 25.17 -4.71
N GLY A 585 -6.32 24.50 -3.57
CA GLY A 585 -5.35 24.84 -2.53
C GLY A 585 -5.89 24.65 -1.11
N ARG A 586 -5.14 25.16 -0.14
CA ARG A 586 -5.49 25.24 1.28
C ARG A 586 -5.84 26.68 1.63
N PHE A 587 -7.11 27.04 1.45
CA PHE A 587 -7.58 28.41 1.72
C PHE A 587 -7.73 28.71 3.22
N LEU A 588 -7.77 27.69 4.08
CA LEU A 588 -7.66 27.76 5.54
C LEU A 588 -6.75 26.62 6.04
N ARG A 589 -6.25 26.71 7.28
CA ARG A 589 -5.32 25.71 7.89
C ARG A 589 -5.80 24.26 7.73
N ASP A 590 -7.11 24.05 7.92
CA ASP A 590 -7.71 22.71 7.99
C ASP A 590 -8.57 22.36 6.77
N TRP A 591 -8.75 23.29 5.84
CA TRP A 591 -9.60 23.13 4.67
C TRP A 591 -8.79 23.12 3.38
N SER A 592 -9.02 22.11 2.56
CA SER A 592 -8.52 22.05 1.20
C SER A 592 -9.67 21.93 0.22
N PHE A 593 -9.56 22.66 -0.89
CA PHE A 593 -10.53 22.64 -1.98
C PHE A 593 -9.81 22.37 -3.30
N ASP A 594 -10.49 21.67 -4.21
CA ASP A 594 -10.09 21.50 -5.60
C ASP A 594 -11.33 21.57 -6.50
N GLY A 595 -11.26 22.35 -7.56
CA GLY A 595 -12.33 22.60 -8.50
C GLY A 595 -11.77 22.54 -9.91
N THR A 596 -12.47 21.86 -10.81
CA THR A 596 -12.10 21.75 -12.22
C THR A 596 -13.33 21.95 -13.09
N VAL A 597 -13.17 22.64 -14.22
CA VAL A 597 -14.25 22.91 -15.19
C VAL A 597 -13.69 22.72 -16.60
N ARG A 598 -14.46 22.02 -17.44
CA ARG A 598 -14.31 21.99 -18.90
C ARG A 598 -15.57 22.58 -19.52
N TYR A 599 -15.44 23.74 -20.13
CA TYR A 599 -16.54 24.50 -20.68
C TYR A 599 -16.41 24.57 -22.20
N ALA A 600 -17.41 24.05 -22.91
CA ALA A 600 -17.50 24.12 -24.35
C ALA A 600 -18.01 25.51 -24.75
N ALA A 601 -17.08 26.42 -25.06
CA ALA A 601 -17.37 27.82 -25.31
C ALA A 601 -18.29 28.06 -26.51
N ARG A 602 -18.21 27.20 -27.54
CA ARG A 602 -19.05 27.30 -28.74
C ARG A 602 -20.49 26.90 -28.46
N GLU A 603 -20.69 25.76 -27.82
CA GLU A 603 -22.00 25.23 -27.48
C GLU A 603 -22.63 25.93 -26.26
N ASN A 604 -21.92 26.91 -25.67
CA ASN A 604 -22.29 27.64 -24.46
C ASN A 604 -22.76 26.68 -23.34
N ARG A 605 -22.01 25.60 -23.12
CA ARG A 605 -22.40 24.56 -22.15
C ARG A 605 -21.21 23.97 -21.44
N THR A 606 -21.46 23.53 -20.20
CA THR A 606 -20.44 22.81 -19.42
C THR A 606 -20.46 21.33 -19.80
N GLU A 607 -19.28 20.81 -20.14
CA GLU A 607 -19.07 19.39 -20.46
C GLU A 607 -18.67 18.61 -19.22
N ARG A 608 -17.77 19.16 -18.40
CA ARG A 608 -17.32 18.54 -17.16
C ARG A 608 -17.15 19.59 -16.08
N TYR A 609 -17.55 19.28 -14.85
CA TYR A 609 -17.08 20.00 -13.68
C TYR A 609 -16.94 19.08 -12.49
N GLY A 610 -15.95 19.37 -11.66
CA GLY A 610 -15.69 18.67 -10.42
C GLY A 610 -15.42 19.68 -9.32
N ALA A 611 -15.96 19.42 -8.14
CA ALA A 611 -15.63 20.15 -6.92
C ALA A 611 -15.32 19.14 -5.83
N GLN A 612 -14.25 19.33 -5.09
CA GLN A 612 -13.84 18.53 -3.97
C GLN A 612 -13.48 19.45 -2.81
N LEU A 613 -14.05 19.17 -1.65
CA LEU A 613 -13.79 19.86 -0.41
C LEU A 613 -13.37 18.82 0.62
N ARG A 614 -12.31 19.11 1.36
CA ARG A 614 -11.86 18.28 2.49
C ARG A 614 -11.63 19.19 3.69
N TYR A 615 -12.17 18.77 4.82
CA TYR A 615 -11.91 19.34 6.14
C TYR A 615 -11.19 18.32 6.99
N SER A 616 -9.99 18.65 7.48
CA SER A 616 -9.12 17.73 8.21
C SER A 616 -8.31 18.45 9.30
N PRO A 617 -8.96 18.88 10.40
CA PRO A 617 -8.30 19.66 11.45
C PRO A 617 -7.28 18.87 12.27
N GLU A 618 -7.50 17.56 12.43
CA GLU A 618 -6.65 16.68 13.24
C GLU A 618 -6.61 15.26 12.65
N ILE A 619 -5.69 14.43 13.14
CA ILE A 619 -5.64 13.01 12.84
C ILE A 619 -6.96 12.35 13.26
N ALA A 620 -7.50 11.49 12.38
CA ALA A 620 -8.78 10.79 12.56
C ALA A 620 -10.03 11.70 12.62
N LYS A 621 -9.90 12.98 12.23
CA LYS A 621 -11.01 13.90 11.97
C LYS A 621 -10.96 14.33 10.51
N VAL A 622 -11.71 13.68 9.65
CA VAL A 622 -11.76 14.03 8.22
C VAL A 622 -13.17 13.97 7.69
N LEU A 623 -13.57 15.00 6.95
CA LEU A 623 -14.78 15.05 6.15
C LEU A 623 -14.39 15.40 4.72
N ASN A 624 -14.86 14.61 3.75
CA ASN A 624 -14.68 14.85 2.34
C ASN A 624 -16.07 14.98 1.69
N ALA A 625 -16.23 15.99 0.85
CA ALA A 625 -17.36 16.12 -0.04
C ALA A 625 -16.81 16.29 -1.45
N SER A 626 -17.32 15.51 -2.41
CA SER A 626 -16.99 15.70 -3.80
C SER A 626 -18.22 15.58 -4.68
N TYR A 627 -18.29 16.43 -5.69
CA TYR A 627 -19.31 16.40 -6.70
C TYR A 627 -18.63 16.31 -8.07
N ARG A 628 -19.09 15.38 -8.90
CA ARG A 628 -18.53 15.15 -10.23
C ARG A 628 -19.64 15.12 -11.25
N PHE A 629 -19.51 15.94 -12.28
CA PHE A 629 -20.37 15.98 -13.42
C PHE A 629 -19.53 15.80 -14.68
N ASN A 630 -19.96 14.86 -15.53
CA ASN A 630 -19.47 14.67 -16.88
C ASN A 630 -20.70 14.41 -17.75
N ARG A 631 -20.93 15.28 -18.72
CA ARG A 631 -22.12 15.24 -19.57
C ARG A 631 -22.26 13.85 -20.21
N ASP A 632 -23.48 13.33 -20.18
CA ASP A 632 -23.88 12.02 -20.72
C ASP A 632 -23.15 10.79 -20.15
N LEU A 633 -22.30 10.96 -19.14
CA LEU A 633 -21.50 9.90 -18.53
C LEU A 633 -21.73 9.79 -17.03
N LEU A 634 -21.65 10.89 -16.29
CA LEU A 634 -21.58 10.86 -14.83
C LEU A 634 -22.27 12.09 -14.22
N ARG A 635 -23.09 11.88 -13.18
CA ARG A 635 -23.56 12.96 -12.31
C ARG A 635 -23.71 12.40 -10.92
N GLN A 636 -22.71 12.62 -10.06
CA GLN A 636 -22.68 11.98 -8.74
C GLN A 636 -22.12 12.88 -7.65
N VAL A 637 -22.57 12.62 -6.43
CA VAL A 637 -22.01 13.15 -5.19
C VAL A 637 -21.38 12.01 -4.40
N ASP A 638 -20.23 12.27 -3.79
CA ASP A 638 -19.51 11.33 -2.94
C ASP A 638 -19.09 12.05 -1.67
N LEU A 639 -19.74 11.68 -0.57
CA LEU A 639 -19.49 12.17 0.77
C LEU A 639 -18.81 11.06 1.55
N SER A 640 -17.71 11.35 2.25
CA SER A 640 -17.07 10.38 3.13
C SER A 640 -16.44 11.04 4.34
N GLY A 641 -16.28 10.30 5.43
CA GLY A 641 -15.63 10.85 6.60
C GLY A 641 -15.38 9.84 7.71
N GLN A 642 -14.50 10.26 8.61
CA GLN A 642 -14.24 9.66 9.91
C GLN A 642 -14.32 10.78 10.94
N TRP A 643 -15.24 10.66 11.90
CA TRP A 643 -15.48 11.71 12.87
C TRP A 643 -15.75 11.15 14.27
N PRO A 644 -15.16 11.72 15.34
CA PRO A 644 -15.50 11.34 16.70
C PRO A 644 -16.91 11.81 17.04
N VAL A 645 -17.76 10.89 17.52
CA VAL A 645 -19.15 11.17 17.91
C VAL A 645 -19.36 11.14 19.41
N LEU A 646 -18.64 10.27 20.11
CA LEU A 646 -18.60 10.15 21.57
C LEU A 646 -17.14 9.88 21.99
N PRO A 647 -16.77 10.04 23.27
CA PRO A 647 -15.45 9.64 23.75
C PRO A 647 -15.13 8.18 23.36
N GLY A 648 -14.02 7.97 22.65
CA GLY A 648 -13.63 6.65 22.13
C GLY A 648 -14.38 6.20 20.87
N TRP A 649 -15.55 6.73 20.55
CA TRP A 649 -16.35 6.33 19.39
C TRP A 649 -16.15 7.23 18.17
N TYR A 650 -15.88 6.61 17.04
CA TYR A 650 -15.76 7.23 15.74
C TYR A 650 -16.81 6.67 14.79
N ALA A 651 -17.58 7.56 14.18
CA ALA A 651 -18.43 7.22 13.06
C ALA A 651 -17.61 7.28 11.77
N ILE A 652 -17.79 6.27 10.92
CA ILE A 652 -17.15 6.17 9.62
C ILE A 652 -18.23 6.00 8.57
N GLY A 653 -18.18 6.79 7.51
CA GLY A 653 -19.21 6.76 6.49
C GLY A 653 -18.67 7.07 5.10
N ARG A 654 -19.31 6.49 4.09
CA ARG A 654 -19.23 6.94 2.71
C ARG A 654 -20.58 6.76 2.02
N HIS A 655 -20.98 7.76 1.26
CA HIS A 655 -22.21 7.78 0.48
C HIS A 655 -21.89 8.31 -0.91
N ASN A 656 -21.85 7.40 -1.90
CA ASN A 656 -21.66 7.74 -3.30
C ASN A 656 -22.95 7.49 -4.08
N TYR A 657 -23.54 8.56 -4.62
CA TYR A 657 -24.86 8.56 -5.23
C TYR A 657 -24.83 9.15 -6.63
N SER A 658 -25.35 8.41 -7.61
CA SER A 658 -25.53 8.87 -9.00
C SER A 658 -26.92 9.48 -9.17
N PHE A 659 -26.97 10.80 -9.37
CA PHE A 659 -28.18 11.51 -9.78
C PHE A 659 -28.61 11.18 -11.21
N ARG A 660 -27.65 10.80 -12.08
CA ARG A 660 -27.96 10.38 -13.45
C ARG A 660 -28.81 9.10 -13.43
N ASP A 661 -28.40 8.15 -12.61
CA ASP A 661 -29.03 6.85 -12.54
C ASP A 661 -30.09 6.74 -11.43
N ASN A 662 -30.32 7.83 -10.69
CA ASN A 662 -31.21 7.89 -9.53
C ASN A 662 -30.94 6.77 -8.50
N ARG A 663 -29.66 6.43 -8.26
CA ARG A 663 -29.28 5.31 -7.39
C ARG A 663 -27.96 5.51 -6.67
N MET A 664 -27.86 4.85 -5.52
CA MET A 664 -26.65 4.74 -4.73
C MET A 664 -25.68 3.72 -5.34
N LEU A 665 -24.45 4.15 -5.64
CA LEU A 665 -23.41 3.32 -6.25
C LEU A 665 -22.61 2.55 -5.18
N GLU A 666 -22.17 3.27 -4.15
CA GLU A 666 -21.39 2.71 -3.04
C GLU A 666 -21.86 3.31 -1.71
N GLY A 667 -21.96 2.45 -0.69
CA GLY A 667 -22.33 2.84 0.67
C GLY A 667 -21.46 2.15 1.70
N LEU A 668 -20.85 2.93 2.57
CA LEU A 668 -20.14 2.45 3.73
C LEU A 668 -20.77 3.09 4.96
N GLY A 669 -21.11 2.27 5.95
CA GLY A 669 -21.41 2.73 7.30
C GLY A 669 -20.61 1.91 8.28
N GLY A 670 -19.97 2.55 9.24
CA GLY A 670 -19.18 1.87 10.24
C GLY A 670 -19.01 2.66 11.53
N LEU A 671 -18.70 1.93 12.58
CA LEU A 671 -18.38 2.44 13.90
C LEU A 671 -17.04 1.86 14.34
N GLU A 672 -16.22 2.71 14.94
CA GLU A 672 -14.97 2.32 15.54
C GLU A 672 -14.95 2.77 17.01
N TYR A 673 -14.64 1.87 17.92
CA TYR A 673 -14.46 2.18 19.34
C TYR A 673 -13.00 1.95 19.74
N ASN A 674 -12.37 3.00 20.24
CA ASN A 674 -11.01 2.97 20.77
C ASN A 674 -11.04 2.91 22.31
N GLY A 675 -10.75 1.74 22.86
CA GLY A 675 -10.62 1.50 24.30
C GLY A 675 -9.23 1.80 24.88
N GLY A 676 -8.32 2.39 24.10
CA GLY A 676 -6.94 2.70 24.48
C GLY A 676 -5.97 1.56 24.20
N CYS A 677 -6.20 0.37 24.73
CA CYS A 677 -5.37 -0.82 24.49
C CYS A 677 -5.99 -1.84 23.52
N TRP A 678 -7.19 -1.55 23.03
CA TRP A 678 -7.87 -2.32 22.00
C TRP A 678 -8.73 -1.38 21.15
N VAL A 679 -9.01 -1.80 19.92
CA VAL A 679 -9.90 -1.10 18.99
C VAL A 679 -10.88 -2.09 18.40
N PHE A 680 -12.16 -1.78 18.45
CA PHE A 680 -13.19 -2.53 17.74
C PHE A 680 -13.69 -1.73 16.54
N ARG A 681 -13.84 -2.39 15.40
CA ARG A 681 -14.36 -1.81 14.16
C ARG A 681 -15.47 -2.70 13.62
N ALA A 682 -16.62 -2.11 13.36
CA ALA A 682 -17.69 -2.75 12.63
C ALA A 682 -18.01 -1.87 11.42
N ALA A 683 -18.09 -2.44 10.23
CA ALA A 683 -18.48 -1.71 9.03
C ALA A 683 -19.32 -2.59 8.13
N PHE A 684 -20.29 -2.01 7.45
CA PHE A 684 -20.97 -2.65 6.34
C PHE A 684 -20.68 -1.86 5.07
N LEU A 685 -20.44 -2.58 3.99
CA LEU A 685 -20.22 -2.04 2.66
C LEU A 685 -21.27 -2.59 1.71
N ARG A 686 -21.99 -1.70 1.06
CA ARG A 686 -22.92 -2.01 -0.02
C ARG A 686 -22.32 -1.54 -1.33
N LEU A 687 -22.14 -2.47 -2.26
CA LEU A 687 -21.61 -2.25 -3.59
C LEU A 687 -22.65 -2.65 -4.63
N ARG A 688 -22.82 -1.82 -5.66
CA ARG A 688 -23.52 -2.19 -6.90
C ARG A 688 -22.48 -2.52 -7.96
N ALA A 689 -22.43 -3.77 -8.39
CA ALA A 689 -21.55 -4.25 -9.47
C ALA A 689 -22.39 -4.60 -10.71
N ALA A 690 -22.02 -4.05 -11.87
CA ALA A 690 -22.76 -4.17 -13.13
C ALA A 690 -24.28 -3.82 -13.01
N SER A 691 -25.03 -3.86 -14.11
CA SER A 691 -26.34 -3.17 -14.17
C SER A 691 -27.40 -3.68 -13.17
N GLN A 692 -27.22 -4.88 -12.58
CA GLN A 692 -28.21 -5.47 -11.67
C GLN A 692 -27.71 -6.16 -10.40
N THR A 693 -26.40 -6.27 -10.13
CA THR A 693 -25.95 -7.05 -8.95
C THR A 693 -25.58 -6.17 -7.77
N THR A 694 -26.07 -6.52 -6.57
CA THR A 694 -25.71 -5.86 -5.31
C THR A 694 -25.00 -6.82 -4.39
N ALA A 695 -23.82 -6.45 -3.92
CA ALA A 695 -23.08 -7.15 -2.88
C ALA A 695 -23.10 -6.31 -1.61
N THR A 696 -23.63 -6.88 -0.52
CA THR A 696 -23.51 -6.28 0.81
C THR A 696 -22.60 -7.15 1.64
N THR A 697 -21.57 -6.55 2.25
CA THR A 697 -20.58 -7.24 3.06
C THR A 697 -20.49 -6.58 4.43
N LEU A 698 -20.50 -7.39 5.48
CA LEU A 698 -20.27 -6.99 6.86
C LEU A 698 -18.83 -7.34 7.27
N PHE A 699 -18.17 -6.37 7.88
CA PHE A 699 -16.81 -6.40 8.35
C PHE A 699 -16.79 -6.19 9.87
N PHE A 700 -16.08 -7.05 10.57
CA PHE A 700 -15.86 -6.93 12.02
C PHE A 700 -14.40 -7.13 12.32
N GLN A 701 -13.80 -6.26 13.12
CA GLN A 701 -12.39 -6.38 13.50
C GLN A 701 -12.19 -5.93 14.94
N LEU A 702 -11.58 -6.79 15.75
CA LEU A 702 -11.07 -6.48 17.08
C LEU A 702 -9.54 -6.48 17.04
N GLU A 703 -8.93 -5.33 17.20
CA GLU A 703 -7.48 -5.15 17.29
C GLU A 703 -7.09 -5.04 18.76
N LEU A 704 -6.19 -5.92 19.22
CA LEU A 704 -5.62 -5.90 20.56
C LEU A 704 -4.18 -5.40 20.45
N ASN A 705 -3.90 -4.23 21.02
CA ASN A 705 -2.59 -3.59 20.88
C ASN A 705 -1.49 -4.51 21.39
N GLY A 706 -0.49 -4.79 20.57
CA GLY A 706 0.65 -5.63 20.96
C GLY A 706 0.43 -7.13 20.87
N LEU A 707 -0.79 -7.59 20.57
CA LEU A 707 -1.08 -9.01 20.36
C LEU A 707 -1.42 -9.31 18.89
N GLY A 708 -2.33 -8.55 18.28
CA GLY A 708 -2.76 -8.79 16.90
C GLY A 708 -4.18 -8.33 16.61
N ARG A 709 -4.70 -8.75 15.44
CA ARG A 709 -6.02 -8.39 14.93
C ARG A 709 -6.87 -9.64 14.73
N VAL A 710 -8.06 -9.66 15.31
CA VAL A 710 -9.07 -10.71 15.18
C VAL A 710 -10.22 -10.19 14.31
N GLY A 711 -10.78 -11.03 13.44
CA GLY A 711 -11.87 -10.66 12.53
C GLY A 711 -11.39 -10.40 11.11
N THR A 712 -12.11 -9.61 10.32
CA THR A 712 -11.85 -9.43 8.89
C THR A 712 -10.52 -8.70 8.65
N ASP A 713 -9.57 -9.40 8.04
CA ASP A 713 -8.19 -8.91 7.79
C ASP A 713 -8.16 -7.63 6.93
N GLU A 714 -9.13 -7.49 6.01
CA GLU A 714 -9.19 -6.37 5.07
C GLU A 714 -9.89 -5.12 5.61
N THR A 715 -10.49 -5.13 6.81
CA THR A 715 -11.28 -3.99 7.31
C THR A 715 -10.48 -2.69 7.30
N LEU A 716 -9.27 -2.70 7.84
CA LEU A 716 -8.46 -1.48 7.90
C LEU A 716 -8.07 -0.96 6.50
N SER A 717 -7.70 -1.86 5.59
CA SER A 717 -7.33 -1.48 4.22
C SER A 717 -8.55 -1.01 3.43
N LEU A 718 -9.72 -1.58 3.69
CA LEU A 718 -11.01 -1.13 3.18
C LEU A 718 -11.30 0.30 3.64
N LEU A 719 -11.28 0.58 4.95
CA LEU A 719 -11.61 1.89 5.50
C LEU A 719 -10.65 2.99 4.98
N LYS A 720 -9.34 2.72 4.98
CA LYS A 720 -8.32 3.63 4.42
C LYS A 720 -8.57 3.99 2.95
N ARG A 721 -9.03 3.02 2.16
CA ARG A 721 -9.31 3.20 0.74
C ARG A 721 -10.64 3.91 0.50
N GLN A 722 -11.66 3.54 1.26
CA GLN A 722 -13.02 4.04 1.11
C GLN A 722 -13.16 5.46 1.66
N VAL A 723 -12.41 5.84 2.70
CA VAL A 723 -12.46 7.17 3.30
C VAL A 723 -11.09 7.84 3.15
N PRO A 724 -10.88 8.67 2.11
CA PRO A 724 -9.62 9.38 1.92
C PRO A 724 -9.25 10.22 3.15
N GLY A 725 -8.05 10.01 3.69
CA GLY A 725 -7.61 10.67 4.92
C GLY A 725 -7.98 9.94 6.22
N TYR A 726 -8.63 8.77 6.15
CA TYR A 726 -8.86 7.93 7.33
C TYR A 726 -7.54 7.60 8.02
N ALA A 727 -7.53 7.75 9.34
CA ALA A 727 -6.38 7.46 10.19
C ALA A 727 -6.75 6.41 11.24
N VAL A 728 -5.76 5.59 11.61
CA VAL A 728 -5.91 4.63 12.71
C VAL A 728 -5.98 5.41 14.02
N THR A 729 -7.05 5.23 14.79
CA THR A 729 -7.26 5.99 16.04
C THR A 729 -6.31 5.59 17.17
N ASN A 730 -5.65 4.43 17.04
CA ASN A 730 -4.70 3.90 18.01
C ASN A 730 -3.32 3.67 17.36
N PRO A 731 -2.59 4.75 17.04
CA PRO A 731 -1.27 4.63 16.45
C PRO A 731 -0.26 4.12 17.47
N GLY A 732 0.70 3.31 17.03
CA GLY A 732 1.80 2.85 17.89
C GLY A 732 2.71 3.97 18.42
N SER A 733 2.59 5.19 17.91
CA SER A 733 3.29 6.38 18.40
C SER A 733 2.33 7.33 19.11
N ALA A 734 2.65 7.67 20.36
CA ALA A 734 1.87 8.59 21.19
C ALA A 734 1.70 9.99 20.56
N ALA A 735 2.67 10.45 19.77
CA ALA A 735 2.61 11.77 19.11
C ALA A 735 1.49 11.86 18.06
N LEU A 736 1.07 10.72 17.51
CA LEU A 736 0.03 10.63 16.48
C LEU A 736 -1.36 10.36 17.08
N VAL A 737 -1.47 10.18 18.40
CA VAL A 737 -2.77 9.92 19.06
C VAL A 737 -3.67 11.14 18.91
N PRO A 738 -4.92 10.96 18.42
CA PRO A 738 -5.88 12.05 18.29
C PRO A 738 -6.06 12.80 19.62
N PRO A 739 -6.06 14.15 19.63
CA PRO A 739 -6.26 14.95 20.83
C PRO A 739 -7.47 14.55 21.67
N SER A 740 -8.58 14.15 21.03
CA SER A 740 -9.79 13.66 21.70
C SER A 740 -9.61 12.38 22.52
N LEU A 741 -8.52 11.64 22.30
CA LEU A 741 -8.19 10.39 22.98
C LEU A 741 -7.02 10.55 23.95
N ARG A 742 -6.38 11.73 24.00
CA ARG A 742 -5.32 11.99 24.96
C ARG A 742 -5.95 12.13 26.35
N PRO A 743 -5.36 11.53 27.40
CA PRO A 743 -5.80 11.79 28.76
C PRO A 743 -5.69 13.30 29.02
N ARG A 744 -6.76 13.91 29.54
CA ARG A 744 -6.71 15.30 29.99
C ARG A 744 -5.67 15.37 31.10
N LEU A 745 -4.61 16.13 30.90
CA LEU A 745 -3.64 16.39 31.95
C LEU A 745 -4.37 17.09 33.11
N PRO A 746 -4.06 16.76 34.37
CA PRO A 746 -4.69 17.38 35.53
C PRO A 746 -4.37 18.88 35.66
N PHE A 747 -3.45 19.40 34.85
CA PHE A 747 -3.12 20.81 34.70
C PHE A 747 -2.97 21.16 33.22
N GLU A 748 -3.38 22.36 32.81
CA GLU A 748 -3.02 22.89 31.49
C GLU A 748 -1.50 23.07 31.45
N GLN A 749 -0.84 22.53 30.42
CA GLN A 749 0.55 22.87 30.13
C GLN A 749 0.58 24.33 29.71
N VAL A 750 0.87 25.21 30.66
CA VAL A 750 1.33 26.56 30.34
C VAL A 750 2.77 26.40 29.87
N PHE A 751 3.03 26.84 28.63
CA PHE A 751 4.27 26.65 27.88
C PHE A 751 5.55 26.95 28.67
#